data_AF-A0A522V2C8-F1
#
_entry.id   AF-A0A522V2C8-F1
#
_cell.length_a   1.000
_cell.length_b   1.000
_cell.length_c   1.000
_cell.angle_alpha   90.00
_cell.angle_beta   90.00
_cell.angle_gamma   90.00
#
_symmetry.space_group_name_H-M   'P 1'
#
loop_
_entity.id
_entity.type
_entity.pdbx_description
1 polymer ?
#
loop_
_entity_poly.entity_id
_entity_poly.type
_entity_poly.pdbx_seq_one_letter_code
_entity_poly.pdbx_strand_id
1 'polypeptide(L)'
;MRRSLFFSLLFVLLLSSCISPSGYWLEGKGAYDRGQYQLAINYWTMPEVVSYAPNISGYSNHYRWLGHAYYKNKNYRKAVEAYKKALEHRPQRAELETECWDGIKDSYHALFEELRGSNQLKAAIPLMKEAIAVDPKQFLFHADLGYVYNELKQHDEAIESLRKALELKDDATTYNNLGWAYYNKQKYDEALRHFNKAIQLDPKMNYSFPGRAWSNYFLGNFEESLRDFNKILESAKPDDKTNLQWYYRGKAWSYLGLGDAETAFGFIKKAKEILEYDTSYEHSMMYYAMGDKAKAWQYRGGRGMVGVNSKSYSKGVITGVEVEGVTKGGPAENAGVMQGDILLSVNNEAIKDDADFFNKVRVLSPGMTASMRILREGVERDVKIRIGSAEIRMEQEELVAPVLAKKKGGRTYTSLVPQQKTSFKPVVEDKAAPLRPDTYAVIIGIDYNGRHDIPNLQFAANDAKKVYDIFTDPYYGGIPQENVTLLLNEKATRNEMVAALRKVKNWDGYVYVYYSGHGAPKTKDDKFSDGFLVPYDAVITDPEAMEDTSIKISYLKELVDSSQAKGVMVALDACFTGGGKSIIPKGGKPLVGMMASSELIKVQGLQKVIITSSAVNQQSWEDETELKSGIFSHYFIESLTGRANKDVWVRVDDIANYIKENVPKAVRKLKGVEQVPQIAGTGNFPVTRNWERAKIMDVDIAKSKLKAAFEKGLITADQLSKSVDELKASVKSKILEAFLEGKIDERKFGELY
;
A
#
# COMPACT_ATOMS: atom_id res chain seq x y z
N MET A 1 -59.25 44.28 -30.46
CA MET A 1 -58.46 43.27 -29.71
C MET A 1 -56.99 43.64 -29.43
N ARG A 2 -56.55 44.90 -29.61
CA ARG A 2 -55.20 45.37 -29.18
C ARG A 2 -55.20 46.30 -27.96
N ARG A 3 -56.34 46.42 -27.25
CA ARG A 3 -56.48 47.26 -26.04
C ARG A 3 -56.51 46.48 -24.71
N SER A 4 -56.65 45.16 -24.70
CA SER A 4 -56.62 44.37 -23.45
C SER A 4 -55.24 43.82 -23.06
N LEU A 5 -54.26 43.84 -23.97
CA LEU A 5 -52.87 43.45 -23.67
C LEU A 5 -52.00 44.60 -23.14
N PHE A 6 -52.44 45.86 -23.33
CA PHE A 6 -51.76 47.00 -22.71
C PHE A 6 -52.21 47.22 -21.27
N PHE A 7 -53.41 46.78 -20.89
CA PHE A 7 -53.89 46.92 -19.52
C PHE A 7 -53.32 45.87 -18.56
N SER A 8 -52.87 44.70 -19.04
CA SER A 8 -52.24 43.69 -18.18
C SER A 8 -50.75 43.94 -17.93
N LEU A 9 -50.03 44.59 -18.86
CA LEU A 9 -48.63 45.01 -18.61
C LEU A 9 -48.56 46.30 -17.77
N LEU A 10 -49.53 47.22 -17.92
CA LEU A 10 -49.56 48.45 -17.12
C LEU A 10 -50.07 48.21 -15.70
N PHE A 11 -50.85 47.16 -15.43
CA PHE A 11 -51.26 46.82 -14.05
C PHE A 11 -50.12 46.25 -13.20
N VAL A 12 -49.11 45.64 -13.83
CA VAL A 12 -47.89 45.19 -13.14
C VAL A 12 -46.88 46.33 -12.96
N LEU A 13 -46.91 47.35 -13.83
CA LEU A 13 -46.06 48.55 -13.76
C LEU A 13 -46.68 49.74 -12.99
N LEU A 14 -47.95 49.68 -12.61
CA LEU A 14 -48.63 50.72 -11.81
C LEU A 14 -48.94 50.30 -10.36
N LEU A 15 -48.59 49.08 -9.96
CA LEU A 15 -48.46 48.68 -8.55
C LEU A 15 -47.00 48.73 -8.07
N SER A 16 -46.11 49.36 -8.84
CA SER A 16 -44.69 49.57 -8.51
C SER A 16 -44.44 50.72 -7.52
N SER A 17 -45.49 51.28 -6.93
CA SER A 17 -45.41 52.15 -5.78
C SER A 17 -45.88 51.40 -4.54
N CYS A 18 -44.93 51.08 -3.64
CA CYS A 18 -45.12 50.67 -2.24
C CYS A 18 -45.06 49.17 -1.87
N ILE A 19 -44.25 48.33 -2.53
CA ILE A 19 -43.77 47.11 -1.85
C ILE A 19 -42.44 47.44 -1.18
N SER A 20 -42.44 47.50 0.15
CA SER A 20 -41.22 47.71 0.93
C SER A 20 -40.26 46.52 0.78
N PRO A 21 -38.96 46.67 1.05
CA PRO A 21 -38.01 45.56 1.07
C PRO A 21 -38.47 44.36 1.94
N SER A 22 -39.22 44.62 3.02
CA SER A 22 -39.84 43.58 3.84
C SER A 22 -40.96 42.83 3.12
N GLY A 23 -41.75 43.50 2.26
CA GLY A 23 -42.77 42.87 1.43
C GLY A 23 -42.17 41.91 0.40
N TYR A 24 -41.10 42.32 -0.29
CA TYR A 24 -40.38 41.43 -1.22
C TYR A 24 -39.77 40.22 -0.52
N TRP A 25 -39.25 40.40 0.71
CA TRP A 25 -38.74 39.28 1.48
C TRP A 25 -39.84 38.26 1.85
N LEU A 26 -41.04 38.73 2.23
CA LEU A 26 -42.20 37.88 2.53
C LEU A 26 -42.73 37.15 1.29
N GLU A 27 -42.77 37.81 0.13
CA GLU A 27 -43.10 37.16 -1.15
C GLU A 27 -42.10 36.07 -1.49
N GLY A 28 -40.80 36.31 -1.26
CA GLY A 28 -39.76 35.29 -1.37
C GLY A 28 -40.02 34.09 -0.44
N LYS A 29 -40.42 34.35 0.81
CA LYS A 29 -40.77 33.29 1.77
C LYS A 29 -42.00 32.50 1.34
N GLY A 30 -43.06 33.17 0.88
CA GLY A 30 -44.25 32.51 0.33
C GLY A 30 -43.94 31.68 -0.92
N ALA A 31 -43.06 32.15 -1.80
CA ALA A 31 -42.59 31.40 -2.95
C ALA A 31 -41.81 30.14 -2.52
N TYR A 32 -40.93 30.26 -1.53
CA TYR A 32 -40.19 29.12 -0.97
C TYR A 32 -41.14 28.05 -0.41
N ASP A 33 -42.14 28.45 0.37
CA ASP A 33 -43.10 27.52 0.99
C ASP A 33 -44.00 26.81 -0.05
N ARG A 34 -44.21 27.44 -1.23
CA ARG A 34 -44.86 26.82 -2.40
C ARG A 34 -43.92 25.95 -3.25
N GLY A 35 -42.65 25.80 -2.87
CA GLY A 35 -41.65 25.05 -3.63
C GLY A 35 -41.09 25.79 -4.86
N GLN A 36 -41.37 27.10 -5.00
CA GLN A 36 -40.91 27.93 -6.12
C GLN A 36 -39.53 28.52 -5.80
N TYR A 37 -38.53 27.66 -5.61
CA TYR A 37 -37.22 28.04 -5.05
C TYR A 37 -36.46 29.07 -5.89
N GLN A 38 -36.49 28.96 -7.23
CA GLN A 38 -35.85 29.96 -8.10
C GLN A 38 -36.50 31.34 -7.97
N LEU A 39 -37.82 31.40 -7.79
CA LEU A 39 -38.54 32.65 -7.57
C LEU A 39 -38.19 33.25 -6.20
N ALA A 40 -38.12 32.42 -5.17
CA ALA A 40 -37.68 32.84 -3.84
C ALA A 40 -36.25 33.42 -3.85
N ILE A 41 -35.32 32.76 -4.56
CA ILE A 41 -33.95 33.25 -4.77
C ILE A 41 -33.98 34.61 -5.43
N ASN A 42 -34.73 34.77 -6.52
CA ASN A 42 -34.79 36.05 -7.25
C ASN A 42 -35.21 37.20 -6.33
N TYR A 43 -36.25 37.02 -5.51
CA TYR A 43 -36.68 38.02 -4.53
C TYR A 43 -35.61 38.30 -3.47
N TRP A 44 -34.99 37.27 -2.90
CA TRP A 44 -34.01 37.45 -1.82
C TRP A 44 -32.65 37.97 -2.31
N THR A 45 -32.31 37.85 -3.59
CA THR A 45 -31.09 38.43 -4.15
C THR A 45 -31.23 39.87 -4.64
N MET A 46 -32.43 40.46 -4.56
CA MET A 46 -32.65 41.86 -4.96
C MET A 46 -31.78 42.80 -4.10
N PRO A 47 -31.06 43.78 -4.69
CA PRO A 47 -30.19 44.69 -3.95
C PRO A 47 -30.90 45.40 -2.79
N GLU A 48 -32.17 45.77 -2.98
CA GLU A 48 -33.02 46.43 -2.00
C GLU A 48 -33.32 45.51 -0.81
N VAL A 49 -33.52 44.21 -1.06
CA VAL A 49 -33.76 43.21 -0.01
C VAL A 49 -32.47 42.87 0.73
N VAL A 50 -31.35 42.71 0.01
CA VAL A 50 -30.05 42.40 0.60
C VAL A 50 -29.55 43.55 1.48
N SER A 51 -29.68 44.80 1.03
CA SER A 51 -29.28 45.99 1.81
C SER A 51 -30.15 46.20 3.05
N TYR A 52 -31.43 45.84 2.98
CA TYR A 52 -32.37 45.96 4.11
C TYR A 52 -32.50 44.70 4.98
N ALA A 53 -31.85 43.58 4.59
CA ALA A 53 -31.82 42.31 5.30
C ALA A 53 -31.62 42.38 6.83
N PRO A 54 -30.74 43.23 7.40
CA PRO A 54 -30.54 43.29 8.85
C PRO A 54 -31.80 43.73 9.58
N ASN A 55 -32.64 44.57 8.96
CA ASN A 55 -33.86 45.10 9.55
C ASN A 55 -35.08 44.20 9.34
N ILE A 56 -35.00 43.20 8.46
CA ILE A 56 -36.13 42.30 8.13
C ILE A 56 -36.09 41.03 8.97
N SER A 57 -34.96 40.33 8.95
CA SER A 57 -34.83 39.00 9.55
C SER A 57 -33.48 38.77 10.25
N GLY A 58 -32.58 39.75 10.17
CA GLY A 58 -31.17 39.63 10.52
C GLY A 58 -30.36 39.01 9.39
N TYR A 59 -29.16 39.55 9.12
CA TYR A 59 -28.30 39.10 8.01
C TYR A 59 -28.09 37.58 8.00
N SER A 60 -27.77 36.98 9.15
CA SER A 60 -27.55 35.53 9.26
C SER A 60 -28.78 34.72 8.83
N ASN A 61 -29.98 35.11 9.28
CA ASN A 61 -31.20 34.36 8.97
C ASN A 61 -31.62 34.54 7.50
N HIS A 62 -31.42 35.73 6.92
CA HIS A 62 -31.63 35.96 5.49
C HIS A 62 -30.76 35.05 4.64
N TYR A 63 -29.44 35.03 4.89
CA TYR A 63 -28.51 34.20 4.13
C TYR A 63 -28.72 32.71 4.35
N ARG A 64 -29.16 32.29 5.54
CA ARG A 64 -29.57 30.90 5.81
C ARG A 64 -30.75 30.48 4.92
N TRP A 65 -31.81 31.28 4.85
CA TRP A 65 -32.95 31.00 3.96
C TRP A 65 -32.53 30.96 2.49
N LEU A 66 -31.64 31.86 2.08
CA LEU A 66 -31.07 31.85 0.73
C LEU A 66 -30.27 30.56 0.47
N GLY A 67 -29.49 30.09 1.45
CA GLY A 67 -28.79 28.80 1.39
C GLY A 67 -29.73 27.62 1.23
N HIS A 68 -30.82 27.58 2.00
CA HIS A 68 -31.85 26.54 1.84
C HIS A 68 -32.50 26.59 0.45
N ALA A 69 -32.82 27.78 -0.05
CA ALA A 69 -33.41 27.92 -1.38
C ALA A 69 -32.45 27.47 -2.48
N TYR A 70 -31.17 27.84 -2.40
CA TYR A 70 -30.15 27.35 -3.33
C TYR A 70 -30.00 25.84 -3.28
N TYR A 71 -29.96 25.23 -2.08
CA TYR A 71 -29.87 23.79 -1.91
C TYR A 71 -31.07 23.06 -2.54
N LYS A 72 -32.30 23.52 -2.24
CA LYS A 72 -33.53 22.95 -2.82
C LYS A 72 -33.62 23.14 -4.33
N ASN A 73 -33.02 24.21 -4.85
CA ASN A 73 -32.89 24.46 -6.29
C ASN A 73 -31.67 23.75 -6.93
N LYS A 74 -31.00 22.85 -6.20
CA LYS A 74 -29.79 22.09 -6.62
C LYS A 74 -28.58 22.95 -7.00
N ASN A 75 -28.54 24.21 -6.55
CA ASN A 75 -27.38 25.08 -6.74
C ASN A 75 -26.46 24.99 -5.51
N TYR A 76 -25.86 23.82 -5.31
CA TYR A 76 -25.17 23.49 -4.06
C TYR A 76 -23.95 24.38 -3.77
N ARG A 77 -23.20 24.81 -4.79
CA ARG A 77 -22.06 25.74 -4.60
C ARG A 77 -22.52 27.09 -4.04
N LYS A 78 -23.60 27.66 -4.60
CA LYS A 78 -24.20 28.90 -4.06
C LYS A 78 -24.84 28.68 -2.69
N ALA A 79 -25.36 27.48 -2.41
CA ALA A 79 -25.87 27.14 -1.09
C ALA A 79 -24.75 27.21 -0.04
N VAL A 80 -23.59 26.59 -0.29
CA VAL A 80 -22.40 26.68 0.59
C VAL A 80 -21.99 28.13 0.82
N GLU A 81 -21.90 28.94 -0.24
CA GLU A 81 -21.55 30.36 -0.15
C GLU A 81 -22.54 31.14 0.73
N ALA A 82 -23.84 30.90 0.57
CA ALA A 82 -24.87 31.56 1.36
C ALA A 82 -24.83 31.14 2.84
N TYR A 83 -24.65 29.85 3.15
CA TYR A 83 -24.48 29.40 4.53
C TYR A 83 -23.21 29.94 5.19
N LYS A 84 -22.09 30.01 4.46
CA LYS A 84 -20.86 30.65 4.95
C LYS A 84 -21.08 32.12 5.27
N LYS A 85 -21.76 32.88 4.39
CA LYS A 85 -22.15 34.27 4.66
C LYS A 85 -23.05 34.38 5.88
N ALA A 86 -23.97 33.45 6.09
CA ALA A 86 -24.82 33.44 7.28
C ALA A 86 -24.00 33.33 8.58
N LEU A 87 -22.96 32.48 8.58
CA LEU A 87 -22.04 32.27 9.70
C LEU A 87 -21.11 33.47 9.95
N GLU A 88 -20.65 34.16 8.89
CA GLU A 88 -19.83 35.38 8.99
C GLU A 88 -20.52 36.48 9.81
N HIS A 89 -21.85 36.56 9.71
CA HIS A 89 -22.66 37.53 10.45
C HIS A 89 -22.94 37.14 11.91
N ARG A 90 -22.28 36.10 12.44
CA ARG A 90 -22.36 35.64 13.84
C ARG A 90 -23.80 35.43 14.30
N PRO A 91 -24.46 34.34 13.86
CA PRO A 91 -25.84 34.06 14.25
C PRO A 91 -25.98 34.05 15.77
N GLN A 92 -26.92 34.82 16.29
CA GLN A 92 -27.13 34.95 17.74
C GLN A 92 -27.78 33.69 18.36
N ARG A 93 -28.29 32.77 17.52
CA ARG A 93 -28.93 31.51 17.95
C ARG A 93 -28.07 30.33 17.51
N ALA A 94 -27.71 29.47 18.45
CA ALA A 94 -26.94 28.25 18.18
C ALA A 94 -27.66 27.31 17.18
N GLU A 95 -29.00 27.29 17.18
CA GLU A 95 -29.81 26.53 16.22
C GLU A 95 -29.54 26.96 14.77
N LEU A 96 -29.45 28.27 14.52
CA LEU A 96 -29.18 28.81 13.19
C LEU A 96 -27.77 28.45 12.72
N GLU A 97 -26.80 28.47 13.64
CA GLU A 97 -25.43 28.06 13.36
C GLU A 97 -25.36 26.59 12.95
N THR A 98 -26.01 25.71 13.73
CA THR A 98 -26.12 24.28 13.43
C THR A 98 -26.78 24.05 12.07
N GLU A 99 -27.90 24.72 11.78
CA GLU A 99 -28.58 24.61 10.48
C GLU A 99 -27.68 25.04 9.31
N CYS A 100 -26.81 26.04 9.50
CA CYS A 100 -25.87 26.46 8.47
C CYS A 100 -24.76 25.43 8.26
N TRP A 101 -24.19 24.87 9.34
CA TRP A 101 -23.19 23.80 9.22
C TRP A 101 -23.76 22.52 8.61
N ASP A 102 -24.98 22.14 8.97
CA ASP A 102 -25.71 21.03 8.34
C ASP A 102 -25.97 21.31 6.87
N GLY A 103 -26.38 22.53 6.52
CA GLY A 103 -26.57 22.96 5.15
C GLY A 103 -25.28 22.92 4.32
N ILE A 104 -24.14 23.28 4.90
CA ILE A 104 -22.81 23.18 4.27
C ILE A 104 -22.45 21.71 4.03
N LYS A 105 -22.60 20.87 5.05
CA LYS A 105 -22.37 19.42 4.98
C LYS A 105 -23.20 18.78 3.87
N ASP A 106 -24.51 19.01 3.88
CA ASP A 106 -25.44 18.45 2.89
C ASP A 106 -25.11 18.93 1.47
N SER A 107 -24.74 20.20 1.31
CA SER A 107 -24.39 20.76 0.00
C SER A 107 -23.08 20.19 -0.56
N TYR A 108 -22.04 20.02 0.26
CA TYR A 108 -20.80 19.39 -0.18
C TYR A 108 -21.01 17.90 -0.51
N HIS A 109 -21.79 17.18 0.30
CA HIS A 109 -22.12 15.78 0.04
C HIS A 109 -22.93 15.63 -1.26
N ALA A 110 -23.88 16.52 -1.53
CA ALA A 110 -24.62 16.52 -2.79
C ALA A 110 -23.73 16.78 -4.01
N LEU A 111 -22.77 17.72 -3.92
CA LEU A 111 -21.78 17.95 -4.99
C LEU A 111 -20.87 16.73 -5.20
N PHE A 112 -20.49 16.07 -4.10
CA PHE A 112 -19.73 14.82 -4.16
C PHE A 112 -20.51 13.72 -4.90
N GLU A 113 -21.78 13.52 -4.56
CA GLU A 113 -22.64 12.52 -5.20
C GLU A 113 -22.88 12.84 -6.70
N GLU A 114 -22.96 14.12 -7.10
CA GLU A 114 -23.01 14.51 -8.51
C GLU A 114 -21.73 14.11 -9.28
N LEU A 115 -20.56 14.37 -8.68
CA LEU A 115 -19.27 13.97 -9.26
C LEU A 115 -19.13 12.46 -9.32
N ARG A 116 -19.53 11.76 -8.27
CA ARG A 116 -19.53 10.30 -8.18
C ARG A 116 -20.44 9.68 -9.25
N GLY A 117 -21.69 10.16 -9.35
CA GLY A 117 -22.65 9.69 -10.36
C GLY A 117 -22.20 9.98 -11.80
N SER A 118 -21.43 11.05 -12.00
CA SER A 118 -20.81 11.39 -13.29
C SER A 118 -19.45 10.68 -13.52
N ASN A 119 -19.03 9.80 -12.60
CA ASN A 119 -17.75 9.09 -12.60
C ASN A 119 -16.50 10.02 -12.66
N GLN A 120 -16.61 11.23 -12.09
CA GLN A 120 -15.55 12.23 -12.02
C GLN A 120 -14.81 12.18 -10.66
N LEU A 121 -14.44 10.98 -10.23
CA LEU A 121 -13.86 10.74 -8.90
C LEU A 121 -12.59 11.55 -8.62
N LYS A 122 -11.76 11.80 -9.64
CA LYS A 122 -10.57 12.65 -9.48
C LYS A 122 -10.90 14.10 -9.13
N ALA A 123 -12.01 14.63 -9.66
CA ALA A 123 -12.48 15.98 -9.35
C ALA A 123 -13.11 16.08 -7.95
N ALA A 124 -13.56 14.95 -7.39
CA ALA A 124 -14.10 14.90 -6.03
C ALA A 124 -13.02 15.10 -4.95
N ILE A 125 -11.76 14.76 -5.22
CA ILE A 125 -10.64 14.95 -4.26
C ILE A 125 -10.49 16.42 -3.84
N PRO A 126 -10.27 17.39 -4.76
CA PRO A 126 -10.12 18.79 -4.35
C PRO A 126 -11.40 19.34 -3.70
N LEU A 127 -12.58 18.90 -4.13
CA LEU A 127 -13.86 19.28 -3.50
C LEU A 127 -13.94 18.82 -2.04
N MET A 128 -13.60 17.57 -1.75
CA MET A 128 -13.63 17.04 -0.38
C MET A 128 -12.53 17.65 0.49
N LYS A 129 -11.35 17.94 -0.08
CA LYS A 129 -10.31 18.71 0.63
C LYS A 129 -10.77 20.13 0.96
N GLU A 130 -11.50 20.80 0.06
CA GLU A 130 -12.15 22.07 0.35
C GLU A 130 -13.16 21.94 1.49
N ALA A 131 -14.02 20.92 1.46
CA ALA A 131 -15.01 20.65 2.51
C ALA A 131 -14.36 20.42 3.88
N ILE A 132 -13.28 19.62 3.94
CA ILE A 132 -12.48 19.38 5.15
C ILE A 132 -11.84 20.68 5.67
N ALA A 133 -11.38 21.57 4.79
CA ALA A 133 -10.82 22.85 5.21
C ALA A 133 -11.89 23.78 5.84
N VAL A 134 -13.15 23.64 5.43
CA VAL A 134 -14.29 24.41 5.93
C VAL A 134 -14.78 23.90 7.28
N ASP A 135 -14.95 22.58 7.41
CA ASP A 135 -15.27 21.93 8.69
C ASP A 135 -14.42 20.67 8.87
N PRO A 136 -13.24 20.79 9.53
CA PRO A 136 -12.33 19.67 9.74
C PRO A 136 -12.90 18.57 10.65
N LYS A 137 -13.92 18.89 11.46
CA LYS A 137 -14.53 17.97 12.43
C LYS A 137 -15.70 17.19 11.84
N GLN A 138 -16.11 17.49 10.62
CA GLN A 138 -17.14 16.73 9.93
C GLN A 138 -16.58 15.39 9.43
N PHE A 139 -16.96 14.30 10.09
CA PHE A 139 -16.49 12.95 9.76
C PHE A 139 -16.83 12.55 8.31
N LEU A 140 -17.99 12.98 7.80
CA LEU A 140 -18.49 12.58 6.48
C LEU A 140 -17.55 13.01 5.35
N PHE A 141 -16.90 14.18 5.46
CA PHE A 141 -15.98 14.64 4.41
C PHE A 141 -14.71 13.79 4.32
N HIS A 142 -14.20 13.32 5.46
CA HIS A 142 -13.08 12.38 5.51
C HIS A 142 -13.51 11.00 5.00
N ALA A 143 -14.74 10.57 5.30
CA ALA A 143 -15.30 9.31 4.84
C ALA A 143 -15.49 9.29 3.31
N ASP A 144 -16.06 10.36 2.74
CA ASP A 144 -16.26 10.54 1.30
C ASP A 144 -14.91 10.62 0.57
N LEU A 145 -13.93 11.34 1.12
CA LEU A 145 -12.56 11.37 0.57
C LEU A 145 -11.92 9.97 0.58
N GLY A 146 -12.08 9.24 1.68
CA GLY A 146 -11.60 7.86 1.81
C GLY A 146 -12.24 6.91 0.81
N TYR A 147 -13.54 7.07 0.55
CA TYR A 147 -14.24 6.34 -0.50
C TYR A 147 -13.65 6.64 -1.89
N VAL A 148 -13.44 7.91 -2.22
CA VAL A 148 -12.85 8.32 -3.52
C VAL A 148 -11.47 7.68 -3.71
N TYR A 149 -10.63 7.69 -2.69
CA TYR A 149 -9.32 7.06 -2.77
C TYR A 149 -9.39 5.55 -3.00
N ASN A 150 -10.35 4.85 -2.38
CA ASN A 150 -10.56 3.42 -2.62
C ASN A 150 -10.94 3.13 -4.07
N GLU A 151 -11.89 3.87 -4.63
CA GLU A 151 -12.32 3.71 -6.03
C GLU A 151 -11.18 4.02 -7.02
N LEU A 152 -10.29 4.95 -6.66
CA LEU A 152 -9.07 5.27 -7.42
C LEU A 152 -7.90 4.31 -7.16
N LYS A 153 -8.11 3.25 -6.37
CA LYS A 153 -7.11 2.24 -5.98
C LYS A 153 -5.94 2.81 -5.17
N GLN A 154 -6.13 3.96 -4.54
CA GLN A 154 -5.21 4.62 -3.63
C GLN A 154 -5.50 4.17 -2.19
N HIS A 155 -5.24 2.89 -1.91
CA HIS A 155 -5.73 2.24 -0.69
C HIS A 155 -5.07 2.77 0.59
N ASP A 156 -3.84 3.28 0.54
CA ASP A 156 -3.17 3.84 1.72
C ASP A 156 -3.78 5.19 2.12
N GLU A 157 -3.99 6.08 1.16
CA GLU A 157 -4.67 7.37 1.37
C GLU A 157 -6.14 7.17 1.78
N ALA A 158 -6.79 6.12 1.27
CA ALA A 158 -8.12 5.71 1.70
C ALA A 158 -8.10 5.31 3.18
N ILE A 159 -7.19 4.43 3.61
CA ILE A 159 -7.06 4.00 5.00
C ILE A 159 -6.84 5.21 5.93
N GLU A 160 -5.94 6.13 5.56
CA GLU A 160 -5.67 7.32 6.36
C GLU A 160 -6.92 8.19 6.54
N SER A 161 -7.63 8.49 5.44
CA SER A 161 -8.83 9.34 5.45
C SER A 161 -9.98 8.68 6.22
N LEU A 162 -10.20 7.38 6.01
CA LEU A 162 -11.25 6.62 6.70
C LEU A 162 -10.95 6.48 8.20
N ARG A 163 -9.69 6.33 8.60
CA ARG A 163 -9.32 6.33 10.03
C ARG A 163 -9.58 7.67 10.69
N LYS A 164 -9.26 8.79 10.03
CA LYS A 164 -9.62 10.13 10.52
C LYS A 164 -11.12 10.31 10.66
N ALA A 165 -11.91 9.82 9.71
CA ALA A 165 -13.38 9.83 9.83
C ALA A 165 -13.84 9.05 11.09
N LEU A 166 -13.28 7.86 11.33
CA LEU A 166 -13.61 7.03 12.50
C LEU A 166 -13.10 7.59 13.83
N GLU A 167 -12.02 8.36 13.84
CA GLU A 167 -11.57 9.13 15.01
C GLU A 167 -12.59 10.20 15.42
N LEU A 168 -13.32 10.76 14.45
CA LEU A 168 -14.36 11.76 14.68
C LEU A 168 -15.71 11.14 15.06
N LYS A 169 -16.10 10.04 14.39
CA LYS A 169 -17.37 9.35 14.64
C LYS A 169 -17.35 7.90 14.14
N ASP A 170 -17.79 6.99 15.00
CA ASP A 170 -18.09 5.61 14.60
C ASP A 170 -19.22 5.59 13.56
N ASP A 171 -18.94 5.02 12.39
CA ASP A 171 -19.89 4.97 11.27
C ASP A 171 -19.75 3.67 10.47
N ALA A 172 -20.88 3.01 10.20
CA ALA A 172 -20.92 1.70 9.55
C ALA A 172 -20.34 1.74 8.13
N THR A 173 -20.72 2.74 7.33
CA THR A 173 -20.24 2.95 5.95
C THR A 173 -18.73 3.16 5.90
N THR A 174 -18.21 3.93 6.85
CA THR A 174 -16.78 4.20 6.98
C THR A 174 -15.99 2.93 7.34
N TYR A 175 -16.49 2.11 8.28
CA TYR A 175 -15.90 0.80 8.57
C TYR A 175 -15.96 -0.16 7.38
N ASN A 176 -17.06 -0.18 6.62
CA ASN A 176 -17.17 -0.97 5.39
C ASN A 176 -16.12 -0.57 4.36
N ASN A 177 -15.98 0.72 4.09
CA ASN A 177 -14.99 1.25 3.15
C ASN A 177 -13.57 0.94 3.62
N LEU A 178 -13.32 0.96 4.94
CA LEU A 178 -12.02 0.61 5.50
C LEU A 178 -11.73 -0.90 5.34
N GLY A 179 -12.75 -1.74 5.54
CA GLY A 179 -12.69 -3.17 5.24
C GLY A 179 -12.31 -3.43 3.79
N TRP A 180 -12.93 -2.72 2.85
CA TRP A 180 -12.60 -2.81 1.43
C TRP A 180 -11.18 -2.35 1.10
N ALA A 181 -10.70 -1.28 1.75
CA ALA A 181 -9.32 -0.82 1.58
C ALA A 181 -8.31 -1.90 2.00
N TYR A 182 -8.52 -2.52 3.18
CA TYR A 182 -7.67 -3.62 3.64
C TYR A 182 -7.81 -4.89 2.80
N TYR A 183 -9.01 -5.22 2.34
CA TYR A 183 -9.27 -6.33 1.44
C TYR A 183 -8.46 -6.20 0.15
N ASN A 184 -8.48 -5.01 -0.47
CA ASN A 184 -7.72 -4.74 -1.70
C ASN A 184 -6.20 -4.76 -1.47
N LYS A 185 -5.76 -4.51 -0.23
CA LYS A 185 -4.36 -4.72 0.21
C LYS A 185 -4.06 -6.17 0.60
N GLN A 186 -4.99 -7.10 0.39
CA GLN A 186 -4.88 -8.52 0.75
C GLN A 186 -4.66 -8.78 2.25
N LYS A 187 -5.04 -7.79 3.07
CA LYS A 187 -5.01 -7.85 4.54
C LYS A 187 -6.37 -8.33 5.04
N TYR A 188 -6.67 -9.61 4.78
CA TYR A 188 -8.01 -10.16 4.96
C TYR A 188 -8.44 -10.23 6.44
N ASP A 189 -7.51 -10.43 7.38
CA ASP A 189 -7.81 -10.39 8.82
C ASP A 189 -8.21 -8.99 9.30
N GLU A 190 -7.51 -7.94 8.86
CA GLU A 190 -7.90 -6.54 9.05
C GLU A 190 -9.26 -6.26 8.42
N ALA A 191 -9.45 -6.67 7.16
CA ALA A 191 -10.69 -6.47 6.43
C ALA A 191 -11.88 -7.08 7.17
N LEU A 192 -11.73 -8.33 7.62
CA LEU A 192 -12.74 -9.07 8.40
C LEU A 192 -13.13 -8.32 9.68
N ARG A 193 -12.16 -7.77 10.42
CA ARG A 193 -12.43 -6.97 11.64
C ARG A 193 -13.31 -5.75 11.33
N HIS A 194 -12.98 -5.02 10.27
CA HIS A 194 -13.73 -3.81 9.90
C HIS A 194 -15.11 -4.13 9.32
N PHE A 195 -15.25 -5.16 8.49
CA PHE A 195 -16.57 -5.62 8.03
C PHE A 195 -17.46 -6.10 9.18
N ASN A 196 -16.90 -6.81 10.16
CA ASN A 196 -17.64 -7.22 11.36
C ASN A 196 -18.15 -6.02 12.16
N LYS A 197 -17.30 -5.00 12.35
CA LYS A 197 -17.70 -3.77 13.05
C LYS A 197 -18.78 -3.00 12.28
N ALA A 198 -18.68 -2.91 10.95
CA ALA A 198 -19.72 -2.30 10.12
C ALA A 198 -21.08 -3.01 10.29
N ILE A 199 -21.09 -4.36 10.20
CA ILE A 199 -22.30 -5.18 10.38
C ILE A 199 -22.84 -5.08 11.81
N GLN A 200 -21.97 -4.94 12.82
CA GLN A 200 -22.40 -4.74 14.21
C GLN A 200 -23.12 -3.40 14.39
N LEU A 201 -22.64 -2.34 13.74
CA LEU A 201 -23.23 -1.00 13.82
C LEU A 201 -24.53 -0.89 13.02
N ASP A 202 -24.57 -1.48 11.83
CA ASP A 202 -25.79 -1.59 11.02
C ASP A 202 -25.99 -3.01 10.49
N PRO A 203 -26.77 -3.85 11.19
CA PRO A 203 -27.03 -5.23 10.78
C PRO A 203 -27.82 -5.36 9.47
N LYS A 204 -28.48 -4.30 9.01
CA LYS A 204 -29.28 -4.26 7.76
C LYS A 204 -28.43 -3.85 6.55
N MET A 205 -27.18 -3.50 6.77
CA MET A 205 -26.23 -3.05 5.76
C MET A 205 -25.73 -4.23 4.91
N ASN A 206 -26.52 -4.61 3.90
CA ASN A 206 -26.24 -5.79 3.07
C ASN A 206 -24.90 -5.72 2.30
N TYR A 207 -24.35 -4.53 2.06
CA TYR A 207 -23.15 -4.33 1.26
C TYR A 207 -21.81 -4.62 1.98
N SER A 208 -21.83 -4.84 3.30
CA SER A 208 -20.65 -5.29 4.05
C SER A 208 -20.45 -6.82 4.01
N PHE A 209 -21.53 -7.58 3.84
CA PHE A 209 -21.48 -9.05 3.81
C PHE A 209 -20.60 -9.61 2.68
N PRO A 210 -20.62 -9.06 1.44
CA PRO A 210 -19.78 -9.60 0.38
C PRO A 210 -18.28 -9.49 0.68
N GLY A 211 -17.83 -8.34 1.20
CA GLY A 211 -16.44 -8.14 1.57
C GLY A 211 -16.02 -9.09 2.71
N ARG A 212 -16.92 -9.34 3.66
CA ARG A 212 -16.71 -10.33 4.72
C ARG A 212 -16.63 -11.76 4.20
N ALA A 213 -17.55 -12.14 3.31
CA ALA A 213 -17.61 -13.47 2.72
C ALA A 213 -16.31 -13.79 1.98
N TRP A 214 -15.86 -12.88 1.12
CA TRP A 214 -14.59 -13.04 0.41
C TRP A 214 -13.37 -13.02 1.34
N SER A 215 -13.36 -12.17 2.36
CA SER A 215 -12.27 -12.20 3.35
C SER A 215 -12.19 -13.55 4.07
N ASN A 216 -13.35 -14.10 4.49
CA ASN A 216 -13.42 -15.44 5.08
C ASN A 216 -12.95 -16.52 4.09
N TYR A 217 -13.32 -16.41 2.81
CA TYR A 217 -12.83 -17.31 1.77
C TYR A 217 -11.31 -17.32 1.68
N PHE A 218 -10.66 -16.15 1.56
CA PHE A 218 -9.21 -16.06 1.45
C PHE A 218 -8.48 -16.51 2.72
N LEU A 219 -9.10 -16.39 3.89
CA LEU A 219 -8.58 -16.92 5.15
C LEU A 219 -8.76 -18.44 5.29
N GLY A 220 -9.53 -19.09 4.40
CA GLY A 220 -9.84 -20.52 4.44
C GLY A 220 -11.08 -20.88 5.28
N ASN A 221 -11.82 -19.89 5.77
CA ASN A 221 -13.05 -20.02 6.54
C ASN A 221 -14.25 -20.22 5.60
N PHE A 222 -14.28 -21.35 4.89
CA PHE A 222 -15.22 -21.60 3.80
C PHE A 222 -16.68 -21.71 4.27
N GLU A 223 -16.91 -22.26 5.47
CA GLU A 223 -18.23 -22.39 6.08
C GLU A 223 -18.83 -21.01 6.40
N GLU A 224 -18.05 -20.09 6.98
CA GLU A 224 -18.44 -18.71 7.25
C GLU A 224 -18.68 -17.93 5.95
N SER A 225 -17.80 -18.11 4.96
CA SER A 225 -17.96 -17.53 3.63
C SER A 225 -19.30 -17.92 2.99
N LEU A 226 -19.64 -19.22 3.01
CA LEU A 226 -20.92 -19.71 2.48
C LEU A 226 -22.12 -19.14 3.23
N ARG A 227 -22.04 -19.02 4.56
CA ARG A 227 -23.13 -18.43 5.36
C ARG A 227 -23.44 -17.01 4.90
N ASP A 228 -22.41 -16.20 4.66
CA ASP A 228 -22.58 -14.83 4.20
C ASP A 228 -23.09 -14.77 2.76
N PHE A 229 -22.55 -15.58 1.83
CA PHE A 229 -23.06 -15.63 0.46
C PHE A 229 -24.52 -16.07 0.38
N ASN A 230 -24.96 -17.01 1.22
CA ASN A 230 -26.37 -17.41 1.30
C ASN A 230 -27.25 -16.24 1.74
N LYS A 231 -26.85 -15.54 2.80
CA LYS A 231 -27.58 -14.39 3.31
C LYS A 231 -27.68 -13.25 2.28
N ILE A 232 -26.60 -12.98 1.55
CA ILE A 232 -26.61 -11.97 0.47
C ILE A 232 -27.61 -12.37 -0.61
N LEU A 233 -27.59 -13.64 -1.05
CA LEU A 233 -28.45 -14.14 -2.11
C LEU A 233 -29.95 -14.19 -1.74
N GLU A 234 -30.30 -14.32 -0.46
CA GLU A 234 -31.69 -14.24 0.02
C GLU A 234 -32.32 -12.86 -0.22
N SER A 235 -31.51 -11.80 -0.24
CA SER A 235 -31.95 -10.41 -0.37
C SER A 235 -31.46 -9.74 -1.65
N ALA A 236 -30.76 -10.48 -2.52
CA ALA A 236 -30.20 -9.95 -3.76
C ALA A 236 -31.30 -9.64 -4.78
N LYS A 237 -31.20 -8.46 -5.41
CA LYS A 237 -32.14 -8.05 -6.46
C LYS A 237 -31.78 -8.76 -7.77
N PRO A 238 -32.76 -9.38 -8.48
CA PRO A 238 -32.51 -10.07 -9.75
C PRO A 238 -31.90 -9.20 -10.85
N ASP A 239 -32.16 -7.89 -10.82
CA ASP A 239 -31.70 -6.96 -11.85
C ASP A 239 -30.20 -6.62 -11.74
N ASP A 240 -29.58 -6.84 -10.58
CA ASP A 240 -28.15 -6.59 -10.35
C ASP A 240 -27.30 -7.79 -10.75
N LYS A 241 -27.31 -8.09 -12.06
CA LYS A 241 -26.69 -9.30 -12.63
C LYS A 241 -25.19 -9.39 -12.33
N THR A 242 -24.47 -8.27 -12.33
CA THR A 242 -23.02 -8.24 -12.07
C THR A 242 -22.71 -8.69 -10.64
N ASN A 243 -23.37 -8.09 -9.65
CA ASN A 243 -23.15 -8.50 -8.26
C ASN A 243 -23.65 -9.92 -8.01
N LEU A 244 -24.78 -10.29 -8.60
CA LEU A 244 -25.33 -11.64 -8.47
C LEU A 244 -24.38 -12.71 -9.03
N GLN A 245 -23.80 -12.48 -10.20
CA GLN A 245 -22.75 -13.33 -10.76
C GLN A 245 -21.56 -13.45 -9.80
N TRP A 246 -21.08 -12.33 -9.27
CA TRP A 246 -19.94 -12.29 -8.35
C TRP A 246 -20.21 -13.07 -7.05
N TYR A 247 -21.43 -13.00 -6.49
CA TYR A 247 -21.84 -13.78 -5.32
C TYR A 247 -21.90 -15.28 -5.61
N TYR A 248 -22.45 -15.69 -6.75
CA TYR A 248 -22.48 -17.11 -7.13
C TYR A 248 -21.09 -17.68 -7.36
N ARG A 249 -20.15 -16.89 -7.91
CA ARG A 249 -18.74 -17.29 -8.02
C ARG A 249 -18.10 -17.48 -6.64
N GLY A 250 -18.26 -16.54 -5.72
CA GLY A 250 -17.75 -16.69 -4.35
C GLY A 250 -18.33 -17.91 -3.61
N LYS A 251 -19.63 -18.17 -3.81
CA LYS A 251 -20.30 -19.36 -3.31
C LYS A 251 -19.71 -20.64 -3.92
N ALA A 252 -19.51 -20.69 -5.24
CA ALA A 252 -18.89 -21.83 -5.92
C ALA A 252 -17.49 -22.15 -5.37
N TRP A 253 -16.65 -21.13 -5.24
CA TRP A 253 -15.29 -21.28 -4.70
C TRP A 253 -15.28 -21.77 -3.26
N SER A 254 -16.22 -21.32 -2.44
CA SER A 254 -16.35 -21.77 -1.05
C SER A 254 -16.78 -23.24 -0.96
N TYR A 255 -17.70 -23.71 -1.82
CA TYR A 255 -18.02 -25.14 -1.91
C TYR A 255 -16.83 -25.98 -2.37
N LEU A 256 -16.05 -25.49 -3.33
CA LEU A 256 -14.82 -26.16 -3.76
C LEU A 256 -13.82 -26.29 -2.61
N GLY A 257 -13.67 -25.24 -1.79
CA GLY A 257 -12.88 -25.24 -0.57
C GLY A 257 -13.33 -26.30 0.46
N LEU A 258 -14.62 -26.65 0.47
CA LEU A 258 -15.17 -27.72 1.31
C LEU A 258 -15.05 -29.12 0.69
N GLY A 259 -14.55 -29.22 -0.55
CA GLY A 259 -14.43 -30.48 -1.28
C GLY A 259 -15.67 -30.87 -2.09
N ASP A 260 -16.72 -30.03 -2.12
CA ASP A 260 -17.93 -30.26 -2.91
C ASP A 260 -17.79 -29.64 -4.31
N ALA A 261 -17.10 -30.35 -5.19
CA ALA A 261 -16.83 -29.90 -6.54
C ALA A 261 -18.09 -29.88 -7.43
N GLU A 262 -19.01 -30.81 -7.25
CA GLU A 262 -20.24 -30.90 -8.06
C GLU A 262 -21.10 -29.65 -7.87
N THR A 263 -21.36 -29.29 -6.61
CA THR A 263 -22.09 -28.07 -6.26
C THR A 263 -21.34 -26.81 -6.73
N ALA A 264 -20.01 -26.81 -6.61
CA ALA A 264 -19.18 -25.69 -7.06
C ALA A 264 -19.35 -25.41 -8.57
N PHE A 265 -19.19 -26.41 -9.43
CA PHE A 265 -19.40 -26.24 -10.88
C PHE A 265 -20.85 -25.90 -11.23
N GLY A 266 -21.82 -26.42 -10.48
CA GLY A 266 -23.22 -26.01 -10.60
C GLY A 266 -23.42 -24.51 -10.40
N PHE A 267 -22.75 -23.92 -9.41
CA PHE A 267 -22.81 -22.48 -9.17
C PHE A 267 -22.02 -21.64 -10.19
N ILE A 268 -20.91 -22.14 -10.74
CA ILE A 268 -20.22 -21.47 -11.87
C ILE A 268 -21.11 -21.44 -13.11
N LYS A 269 -21.80 -22.56 -13.41
CA LYS A 269 -22.80 -22.61 -14.49
C LYS A 269 -23.90 -21.58 -14.26
N LYS A 270 -24.44 -21.50 -13.05
CA LYS A 270 -25.46 -20.51 -12.69
C LYS A 270 -24.95 -19.07 -12.81
N ALA A 271 -23.71 -18.80 -12.39
CA ALA A 271 -23.09 -17.49 -12.56
C ALA A 271 -23.00 -17.10 -14.04
N LYS A 272 -22.66 -18.05 -14.91
CA LYS A 272 -22.60 -17.86 -16.37
C LYS A 272 -23.98 -17.57 -16.96
N GLU A 273 -25.01 -18.29 -16.53
CA GLU A 273 -26.40 -18.06 -16.99
C GLU A 273 -26.92 -16.66 -16.60
N ILE A 274 -26.48 -16.11 -15.47
CA ILE A 274 -26.88 -14.77 -15.01
C ILE A 274 -26.24 -13.67 -15.85
N LEU A 275 -24.94 -13.80 -16.11
CA LEU A 275 -24.17 -12.87 -16.92
C LEU A 275 -23.13 -13.68 -17.69
N GLU A 276 -23.28 -13.75 -19.01
CA GLU A 276 -22.39 -14.56 -19.87
C GLU A 276 -20.94 -14.06 -19.76
N TYR A 277 -20.01 -14.99 -19.50
CA TYR A 277 -18.57 -14.72 -19.45
C TYR A 277 -17.80 -16.00 -19.79
N ASP A 278 -16.52 -15.82 -20.12
CA ASP A 278 -15.62 -16.94 -20.34
C ASP A 278 -15.26 -17.61 -19.00
N THR A 279 -15.74 -18.84 -18.83
CA THR A 279 -15.48 -19.63 -17.63
C THR A 279 -14.21 -20.46 -17.75
N SER A 280 -13.50 -20.44 -18.88
CA SER A 280 -12.35 -21.30 -19.13
C SER A 280 -11.24 -21.08 -18.09
N TYR A 281 -10.93 -19.81 -17.81
CA TYR A 281 -9.96 -19.47 -16.78
C TYR A 281 -10.36 -20.03 -15.40
N GLU A 282 -11.61 -19.85 -15.00
CA GLU A 282 -12.09 -20.30 -13.68
C GLU A 282 -12.14 -21.83 -13.57
N HIS A 283 -12.64 -22.53 -14.60
CA HIS A 283 -12.61 -24.00 -14.67
C HIS A 283 -11.18 -24.53 -14.56
N SER A 284 -10.23 -23.91 -15.27
CA SER A 284 -8.80 -24.27 -15.18
C SER A 284 -8.32 -24.26 -13.74
N MET A 285 -8.60 -23.16 -13.02
CA MET A 285 -8.20 -23.00 -11.63
C MET A 285 -8.90 -23.99 -10.69
N MET A 286 -10.18 -24.26 -10.91
CA MET A 286 -10.94 -25.23 -10.09
C MET A 286 -10.42 -26.67 -10.29
N TYR A 287 -10.20 -27.10 -11.53
CA TYR A 287 -9.61 -28.41 -11.80
C TYR A 287 -8.19 -28.54 -11.22
N TYR A 288 -7.41 -27.45 -11.25
CA TYR A 288 -6.10 -27.42 -10.61
C TYR A 288 -6.21 -27.63 -9.10
N ALA A 289 -7.10 -26.90 -8.43
CA ALA A 289 -7.37 -27.04 -7.01
C ALA A 289 -7.87 -28.45 -6.64
N MET A 290 -8.58 -29.13 -7.56
CA MET A 290 -9.00 -30.52 -7.41
C MET A 290 -7.86 -31.53 -7.53
N GLY A 291 -6.74 -31.16 -8.17
CA GLY A 291 -5.63 -32.06 -8.49
C GLY A 291 -5.71 -32.66 -9.89
N ASP A 292 -6.75 -32.34 -10.67
CA ASP A 292 -6.89 -32.76 -12.07
C ASP A 292 -6.12 -31.80 -12.99
N LYS A 293 -4.79 -31.89 -12.90
CA LYS A 293 -3.86 -31.01 -13.64
C LYS A 293 -4.06 -31.11 -15.15
N ALA A 294 -4.38 -32.30 -15.66
CA ALA A 294 -4.63 -32.52 -17.08
C ALA A 294 -5.84 -31.72 -17.58
N LYS A 295 -6.98 -31.78 -16.88
CA LYS A 295 -8.14 -30.92 -17.21
C LYS A 295 -7.84 -29.45 -16.97
N ALA A 296 -7.15 -29.10 -15.89
CA ALA A 296 -6.77 -27.72 -15.61
C ALA A 296 -6.04 -27.08 -16.80
N TRP A 297 -5.12 -27.81 -17.42
CA TRP A 297 -4.37 -27.34 -18.58
C TRP A 297 -5.21 -27.22 -19.86
N GLN A 298 -6.15 -28.13 -20.10
CA GLN A 298 -7.08 -28.04 -21.23
C GLN A 298 -7.85 -26.70 -21.23
N TYR A 299 -8.22 -26.21 -20.04
CA TYR A 299 -8.98 -24.98 -19.88
C TYR A 299 -8.15 -23.69 -19.86
N ARG A 300 -6.83 -23.73 -19.59
CA ARG A 300 -5.98 -22.51 -19.56
C ARG A 300 -5.61 -21.99 -20.95
N GLY A 301 -5.74 -22.83 -21.98
CA GLY A 301 -5.41 -22.49 -23.35
C GLY A 301 -3.92 -22.67 -23.66
N GLY A 302 -3.62 -23.32 -24.79
CA GLY A 302 -2.25 -23.67 -25.15
C GLY A 302 -1.34 -22.49 -25.46
N ARG A 303 -1.89 -21.32 -25.83
CA ARG A 303 -1.09 -20.12 -26.16
C ARG A 303 -0.20 -19.67 -25.00
N GLY A 304 -0.71 -19.74 -23.76
CA GLY A 304 0.07 -19.41 -22.56
C GLY A 304 1.20 -20.41 -22.27
N MET A 305 1.05 -21.66 -22.70
CA MET A 305 2.06 -22.72 -22.54
C MET A 305 3.12 -22.72 -23.66
N VAL A 306 2.78 -22.16 -24.83
CA VAL A 306 3.72 -21.92 -25.93
C VAL A 306 4.39 -20.54 -25.76
N GLY A 307 3.72 -19.57 -25.14
CA GLY A 307 4.24 -18.22 -24.94
C GLY A 307 4.11 -17.31 -26.16
N VAL A 308 3.08 -17.53 -27.00
CA VAL A 308 2.80 -16.76 -28.23
C VAL A 308 1.51 -15.97 -28.06
N ASN A 309 1.58 -14.66 -28.32
CA ASN A 309 0.42 -13.83 -28.62
C ASN A 309 0.28 -13.69 -30.13
N SER A 310 -0.93 -13.78 -30.65
CA SER A 310 -1.14 -14.00 -32.07
C SER A 310 -2.45 -13.47 -32.63
N LYS A 311 -2.46 -13.24 -33.95
CA LYS A 311 -3.65 -12.95 -34.75
C LYS A 311 -3.65 -13.77 -36.06
N SER A 312 -4.82 -13.92 -36.67
CA SER A 312 -4.94 -14.62 -37.95
C SER A 312 -4.18 -13.87 -39.04
N TYR A 313 -3.48 -14.61 -39.90
CA TYR A 313 -2.73 -14.07 -41.03
C TYR A 313 -3.18 -14.73 -42.34
N SER A 314 -3.44 -13.91 -43.35
CA SER A 314 -3.73 -14.37 -44.70
C SER A 314 -3.18 -13.37 -45.72
N LYS A 315 -2.31 -13.83 -46.62
CA LYS A 315 -1.78 -13.02 -47.72
C LYS A 315 -1.48 -13.91 -48.92
N GLY A 316 -2.24 -13.74 -50.00
CA GLY A 316 -2.14 -14.59 -51.19
C GLY A 316 -2.57 -16.03 -50.90
N VAL A 317 -1.67 -17.00 -51.14
CA VAL A 317 -1.90 -18.43 -50.85
C VAL A 317 -1.43 -18.86 -49.46
N ILE A 318 -0.78 -17.98 -48.69
CA ILE A 318 -0.24 -18.29 -47.36
C ILE A 318 -1.30 -17.94 -46.31
N THR A 319 -1.79 -18.97 -45.61
CA THR A 319 -2.66 -18.85 -44.44
C THR A 319 -1.94 -19.35 -43.20
N GLY A 320 -2.14 -18.67 -42.08
CA GLY A 320 -1.50 -19.04 -40.82
C GLY A 320 -1.80 -18.03 -39.74
N VAL A 321 -0.84 -17.85 -38.84
CA VAL A 321 -0.99 -17.00 -37.66
C VAL A 321 0.23 -16.12 -37.47
N GLU A 322 0.04 -14.80 -37.42
CA GLU A 322 1.11 -13.83 -37.17
C GLU A 322 1.37 -13.71 -35.67
N VAL A 323 2.64 -13.77 -35.29
CA VAL A 323 3.09 -13.56 -33.91
C VAL A 323 3.13 -12.07 -33.61
N GLU A 324 2.18 -11.60 -32.81
CA GLU A 324 2.14 -10.20 -32.36
C GLU A 324 3.11 -9.92 -31.22
N GLY A 325 3.48 -10.95 -30.47
CA GLY A 325 4.46 -10.86 -29.40
C GLY A 325 4.74 -12.22 -28.77
N VAL A 326 5.90 -12.35 -28.15
CA VAL A 326 6.29 -13.52 -27.38
C VAL A 326 6.45 -13.17 -25.91
N THR A 327 6.13 -14.12 -25.04
CA THR A 327 6.36 -13.94 -23.59
C THR A 327 7.85 -13.95 -23.32
N LYS A 328 8.39 -12.89 -22.73
CA LYS A 328 9.81 -12.79 -22.35
C LYS A 328 10.22 -13.91 -21.38
N GLY A 329 11.32 -14.60 -21.68
CA GLY A 329 11.80 -15.83 -21.04
C GLY A 329 10.91 -17.06 -21.28
N GLY A 330 9.90 -16.95 -22.15
CA GLY A 330 8.90 -17.97 -22.40
C GLY A 330 9.30 -18.99 -23.47
N PRO A 331 8.54 -20.09 -23.61
CA PRO A 331 8.91 -21.19 -24.51
C PRO A 331 9.15 -20.80 -25.97
N ALA A 332 8.31 -19.94 -26.53
CA ALA A 332 8.46 -19.45 -27.90
C ALA A 332 9.70 -18.57 -28.08
N GLU A 333 9.98 -17.64 -27.17
CA GLU A 333 11.18 -16.80 -27.23
C GLU A 333 12.45 -17.65 -27.09
N ASN A 334 12.46 -18.59 -26.15
CA ASN A 334 13.59 -19.52 -25.94
C ASN A 334 13.82 -20.45 -27.15
N ALA A 335 12.76 -20.74 -27.91
CA ALA A 335 12.85 -21.50 -29.15
C ALA A 335 13.20 -20.61 -30.37
N GLY A 336 13.33 -19.29 -30.19
CA GLY A 336 13.73 -18.35 -31.24
C GLY A 336 12.58 -17.82 -32.11
N VAL A 337 11.33 -18.01 -31.69
CA VAL A 337 10.16 -17.36 -32.30
C VAL A 337 10.16 -15.88 -31.93
N MET A 338 9.88 -15.02 -32.90
CA MET A 338 9.95 -13.57 -32.76
C MET A 338 8.64 -12.91 -33.22
N GLN A 339 8.43 -11.67 -32.77
CA GLN A 339 7.35 -10.83 -33.29
C GLN A 339 7.49 -10.66 -34.81
N GLY A 340 6.40 -10.82 -35.54
CA GLY A 340 6.35 -10.78 -37.00
C GLY A 340 6.55 -12.13 -37.70
N ASP A 341 6.86 -13.21 -36.97
CA ASP A 341 6.86 -14.56 -37.55
C ASP A 341 5.45 -14.99 -37.95
N ILE A 342 5.33 -15.72 -39.06
CA ILE A 342 4.07 -16.37 -39.45
C ILE A 342 4.14 -17.86 -39.14
N LEU A 343 3.33 -18.33 -38.19
CA LEU A 343 3.16 -19.74 -37.85
C LEU A 343 2.28 -20.43 -38.89
N LEU A 344 2.82 -21.46 -39.53
CA LEU A 344 2.17 -22.21 -40.61
C LEU A 344 1.63 -23.57 -40.14
N SER A 345 2.31 -24.23 -39.20
CA SER A 345 1.88 -25.55 -38.68
C SER A 345 2.31 -25.80 -37.23
N VAL A 346 1.57 -26.67 -36.53
CA VAL A 346 1.96 -27.26 -35.25
C VAL A 346 1.96 -28.78 -35.40
N ASN A 347 3.05 -29.44 -35.02
CA ASN A 347 3.30 -30.88 -35.18
C ASN A 347 2.97 -31.39 -36.58
N ASN A 348 3.39 -30.64 -37.61
CA ASN A 348 3.14 -30.90 -39.04
C ASN A 348 1.68 -30.73 -39.51
N GLU A 349 0.77 -30.30 -38.65
CA GLU A 349 -0.58 -29.96 -39.08
C GLU A 349 -0.71 -28.46 -39.38
N ALA A 350 -1.18 -28.12 -40.58
CA ALA A 350 -1.38 -26.74 -41.00
C ALA A 350 -2.32 -25.97 -40.05
N ILE A 351 -2.04 -24.69 -39.85
CA ILE A 351 -2.84 -23.73 -39.10
C ILE A 351 -3.62 -22.88 -40.09
N LYS A 352 -4.95 -22.84 -39.97
CA LYS A 352 -5.79 -22.01 -40.84
C LYS A 352 -5.89 -20.57 -40.38
N ASP A 353 -6.12 -20.39 -39.08
CA ASP A 353 -6.38 -19.12 -38.43
C ASP A 353 -6.02 -19.20 -36.94
N ASP A 354 -6.19 -18.09 -36.23
CA ASP A 354 -5.85 -17.95 -34.82
C ASP A 354 -6.64 -18.91 -33.91
N ALA A 355 -7.90 -19.21 -34.25
CA ALA A 355 -8.73 -20.14 -33.48
C ALA A 355 -8.27 -21.60 -33.68
N ASP A 356 -7.92 -21.98 -34.91
CA ASP A 356 -7.35 -23.29 -35.25
C ASP A 356 -5.99 -23.49 -34.56
N PHE A 357 -5.14 -22.46 -34.55
CA PHE A 357 -3.89 -22.48 -33.78
C PHE A 357 -4.15 -22.75 -32.30
N PHE A 358 -5.06 -22.00 -31.67
CA PHE A 358 -5.45 -22.22 -30.28
C PHE A 358 -5.91 -23.66 -30.01
N ASN A 359 -6.74 -24.20 -30.90
CA ASN A 359 -7.28 -25.55 -30.78
C ASN A 359 -6.19 -26.63 -30.86
N LYS A 360 -5.15 -26.41 -31.66
CA LYS A 360 -4.00 -27.31 -31.79
C LYS A 360 -3.02 -27.18 -30.63
N VAL A 361 -2.81 -25.98 -30.09
CA VAL A 361 -1.88 -25.81 -28.97
C VAL A 361 -2.48 -26.19 -27.62
N ARG A 362 -3.81 -26.09 -27.44
CA ARG A 362 -4.45 -26.42 -26.14
C ARG A 362 -4.37 -27.90 -25.76
N VAL A 363 -4.10 -28.80 -26.71
CA VAL A 363 -3.94 -30.24 -26.45
C VAL A 363 -2.51 -30.63 -26.10
N LEU A 364 -1.56 -29.69 -26.15
CA LEU A 364 -0.15 -29.93 -25.82
C LEU A 364 0.05 -29.94 -24.30
N SER A 365 0.77 -30.94 -23.79
CA SER A 365 1.04 -31.08 -22.36
C SER A 365 2.39 -30.45 -21.95
N PRO A 366 2.52 -29.91 -20.73
CA PRO A 366 3.79 -29.41 -20.21
C PRO A 366 4.92 -30.44 -20.31
N GLY A 367 6.13 -29.98 -20.66
CA GLY A 367 7.31 -30.83 -20.82
C GLY A 367 7.42 -31.54 -22.19
N MET A 368 6.34 -31.59 -22.99
CA MET A 368 6.42 -32.06 -24.37
C MET A 368 7.19 -31.06 -25.24
N THR A 369 7.73 -31.53 -26.36
CA THR A 369 8.30 -30.68 -27.40
C THR A 369 7.36 -30.69 -28.60
N ALA A 370 6.80 -29.53 -28.96
CA ALA A 370 6.02 -29.35 -30.17
C ALA A 370 6.91 -28.81 -31.30
N SER A 371 6.69 -29.27 -32.53
CA SER A 371 7.37 -28.73 -33.72
C SER A 371 6.47 -27.68 -34.36
N MET A 372 6.94 -26.45 -34.50
CA MET A 372 6.20 -25.38 -35.16
C MET A 372 6.93 -24.91 -36.41
N ARG A 373 6.23 -24.85 -37.54
CA ARG A 373 6.81 -24.27 -38.74
C ARG A 373 6.52 -22.77 -38.78
N ILE A 374 7.57 -21.96 -38.84
CA ILE A 374 7.50 -20.51 -38.97
C ILE A 374 7.97 -20.07 -40.36
N LEU A 375 7.42 -18.97 -40.86
CA LEU A 375 7.88 -18.25 -42.03
C LEU A 375 8.39 -16.88 -41.58
N ARG A 376 9.68 -16.62 -41.82
CA ARG A 376 10.34 -15.35 -41.53
C ARG A 376 11.07 -14.89 -42.78
N GLU A 377 10.78 -13.66 -43.23
CA GLU A 377 11.43 -13.06 -44.41
C GLU A 377 11.38 -13.95 -45.68
N GLY A 378 10.31 -14.74 -45.84
CA GLY A 378 10.13 -15.64 -46.98
C GLY A 378 10.81 -17.01 -46.86
N VAL A 379 11.45 -17.33 -45.73
CA VAL A 379 12.09 -18.63 -45.48
C VAL A 379 11.33 -19.40 -44.41
N GLU A 380 10.94 -20.64 -44.73
CA GLU A 380 10.32 -21.57 -43.76
C GLU A 380 11.37 -22.22 -42.86
N ARG A 381 11.08 -22.32 -41.56
CA ARG A 381 11.93 -22.96 -40.56
C ARG A 381 11.09 -23.76 -39.58
N ASP A 382 11.55 -24.95 -39.22
CA ASP A 382 10.95 -25.73 -38.15
C ASP A 382 11.62 -25.39 -36.81
N VAL A 383 10.80 -24.99 -35.83
CA VAL A 383 11.21 -24.58 -34.50
C VAL A 383 10.63 -25.55 -33.49
N LYS A 384 11.49 -26.09 -32.61
CA LYS A 384 11.08 -27.01 -31.54
C LYS A 384 10.82 -26.23 -30.26
N ILE A 385 9.57 -26.20 -29.81
CA ILE A 385 9.15 -25.47 -28.61
C ILE A 385 8.87 -26.46 -27.48
N ARG A 386 9.64 -26.36 -26.39
CA ARG A 386 9.38 -27.13 -25.16
C ARG A 386 8.26 -26.46 -24.36
N ILE A 387 7.10 -27.11 -24.27
CA ILE A 387 5.89 -26.56 -23.66
C ILE A 387 6.11 -26.31 -22.17
N GLY A 388 5.86 -25.07 -21.73
CA GLY A 388 6.08 -24.64 -20.36
C GLY A 388 5.02 -25.18 -19.39
N SER A 389 5.33 -25.18 -18.08
CA SER A 389 4.36 -25.49 -17.03
C SER A 389 3.66 -24.21 -16.55
N ALA A 390 2.33 -24.25 -16.49
CA ALA A 390 1.53 -23.19 -15.87
C ALA A 390 1.38 -23.36 -14.35
N GLU A 391 1.89 -24.46 -13.76
CA GLU A 391 1.65 -24.84 -12.37
C GLU A 391 2.13 -23.77 -11.38
N ILE A 392 3.35 -23.25 -11.53
CA ILE A 392 3.88 -22.21 -10.63
C ILE A 392 2.97 -20.97 -10.63
N ARG A 393 2.45 -20.61 -11.81
CA ARG A 393 1.52 -19.48 -11.92
C ARG A 393 0.19 -19.82 -11.26
N MET A 394 -0.36 -21.02 -11.50
CA MET A 394 -1.63 -21.47 -10.94
C MET A 394 -1.60 -21.65 -9.42
N GLU A 395 -0.49 -22.11 -8.85
CA GLU A 395 -0.29 -22.21 -7.40
C GLU A 395 -0.24 -20.85 -6.71
N GLN A 396 0.20 -19.82 -7.45
CA GLN A 396 0.26 -18.43 -6.99
C GLN A 396 -1.03 -17.65 -7.28
N GLU A 397 -2.04 -18.25 -7.91
CA GLU A 397 -3.32 -17.57 -8.14
C GLU A 397 -4.09 -17.46 -6.82
N GLU A 398 -4.51 -16.24 -6.49
CA GLU A 398 -5.11 -15.90 -5.19
C GLU A 398 -6.35 -16.74 -4.87
N LEU A 399 -7.18 -17.04 -5.87
CA LEU A 399 -8.39 -17.84 -5.70
C LEU A 399 -8.09 -19.31 -5.41
N VAL A 400 -6.95 -19.85 -5.79
CA VAL A 400 -6.69 -21.30 -5.61
C VAL A 400 -5.92 -21.60 -4.34
N ALA A 401 -5.09 -20.66 -3.91
CA ALA A 401 -4.21 -20.85 -2.78
C ALA A 401 -4.94 -21.24 -1.46
N PRO A 402 -6.10 -20.64 -1.10
CA PRO A 402 -6.84 -21.06 0.10
C PRO A 402 -7.32 -22.52 0.04
N VAL A 403 -7.80 -22.97 -1.13
CA VAL A 403 -8.30 -24.34 -1.32
C VAL A 403 -7.15 -25.35 -1.22
N LEU A 404 -6.00 -25.03 -1.81
CA LEU A 404 -4.79 -25.86 -1.70
C LEU A 404 -4.25 -25.93 -0.27
N ALA A 405 -4.28 -24.81 0.46
CA ALA A 405 -3.83 -24.75 1.85
C ALA A 405 -4.66 -25.66 2.77
N LYS A 406 -6.00 -25.66 2.64
CA LYS A 406 -6.88 -26.55 3.41
C LYS A 406 -6.62 -28.03 3.10
N LYS A 407 -6.39 -28.40 1.83
CA LYS A 407 -6.05 -29.80 1.46
C LYS A 407 -4.74 -30.29 2.06
N LYS A 408 -3.77 -29.41 2.29
CA LYS A 408 -2.47 -29.74 2.92
C LYS A 408 -2.55 -29.85 4.45
N GLY A 409 -3.74 -29.69 5.06
CA GLY A 409 -3.94 -29.79 6.51
C GLY A 409 -3.51 -28.55 7.30
N GLY A 410 -3.23 -27.42 6.64
CA GLY A 410 -2.84 -26.17 7.29
C GLY A 410 -4.06 -25.37 7.77
N ARG A 411 -4.04 -24.89 9.02
CA ARG A 411 -4.85 -23.73 9.43
C ARG A 411 -4.12 -22.47 8.97
N THR A 412 -4.90 -21.52 8.43
CA THR A 412 -4.54 -20.17 7.95
C THR A 412 -3.63 -20.08 6.71
N TYR A 413 -4.22 -19.60 5.61
CA TYR A 413 -3.49 -19.07 4.46
C TYR A 413 -2.76 -17.79 4.87
N THR A 414 -1.43 -17.84 4.94
CA THR A 414 -0.59 -16.64 4.92
C THR A 414 -0.18 -16.43 3.47
N SER A 415 -0.45 -15.25 2.90
CA SER A 415 -0.23 -14.91 1.49
C SER A 415 1.08 -15.50 0.94
N LEU A 416 0.96 -16.42 -0.03
CA LEU A 416 2.06 -17.01 -0.79
C LEU A 416 1.97 -16.53 -2.25
N VAL A 417 2.04 -15.21 -2.46
CA VAL A 417 2.30 -14.64 -3.78
C VAL A 417 3.50 -13.68 -3.69
N PRO A 418 4.55 -13.87 -4.53
CA PRO A 418 5.61 -12.89 -4.67
C PRO A 418 5.05 -11.61 -5.29
N GLN A 419 5.28 -10.46 -4.66
CA GLN A 419 4.87 -9.16 -5.20
C GLN A 419 5.45 -8.98 -6.61
N GLN A 420 4.60 -9.15 -7.62
CA GLN A 420 4.94 -8.85 -9.00
C GLN A 420 5.12 -7.34 -9.15
N LYS A 421 6.27 -6.99 -9.74
CA LYS A 421 6.58 -5.69 -10.33
C LYS A 421 5.42 -5.22 -11.21
N THR A 422 4.72 -4.17 -10.81
CA THR A 422 3.96 -3.34 -11.75
C THR A 422 4.81 -2.15 -12.16
N SER A 423 5.41 -2.28 -13.35
CA SER A 423 5.87 -1.15 -14.13
C SER A 423 4.64 -0.36 -14.59
N PHE A 424 4.39 0.80 -13.99
CA PHE A 424 3.57 1.85 -14.58
C PHE A 424 4.31 3.17 -14.49
N LYS A 425 4.56 3.80 -15.64
CA LYS A 425 4.67 5.25 -15.79
C LYS A 425 4.10 5.68 -17.15
N PRO A 426 3.57 6.92 -17.30
CA PRO A 426 3.74 8.04 -16.37
C PRO A 426 2.44 8.67 -15.87
N VAL A 427 2.34 8.83 -14.55
CA VAL A 427 1.87 10.07 -13.93
C VAL A 427 3.12 10.93 -13.71
N VAL A 428 3.03 12.24 -13.93
CA VAL A 428 4.13 13.19 -13.71
C VAL A 428 4.69 12.97 -12.31
N GLU A 429 5.95 12.53 -12.25
CA GLU A 429 6.68 12.17 -11.05
C GLU A 429 6.87 13.39 -10.15
N ASP A 430 6.35 13.34 -8.91
CA ASP A 430 7.19 13.78 -7.80
C ASP A 430 8.36 12.79 -7.79
N LYS A 431 9.53 13.22 -8.29
CA LYS A 431 10.71 12.36 -8.31
C LYS A 431 10.97 11.85 -6.89
N ALA A 432 10.78 10.55 -6.67
CA ALA A 432 11.35 9.89 -5.50
C ALA A 432 12.85 10.23 -5.48
N ALA A 433 13.38 10.55 -4.30
CA ALA A 433 14.81 10.84 -4.17
C ALA A 433 15.63 9.69 -4.79
N PRO A 434 16.77 10.00 -5.41
CA PRO A 434 17.62 8.95 -5.98
C PRO A 434 17.95 7.92 -4.89
N LEU A 435 17.87 6.65 -5.28
CA LEU A 435 18.34 5.55 -4.43
C LEU A 435 19.79 5.79 -4.01
N ARG A 436 20.25 5.10 -2.97
CA ARG A 436 21.62 5.15 -2.46
C ARG A 436 22.46 4.00 -3.02
N PRO A 437 22.95 4.08 -4.28
CA PRO A 437 23.78 3.04 -4.86
C PRO A 437 25.15 2.95 -4.20
N ASP A 438 25.52 3.94 -3.37
CA ASP A 438 26.72 3.92 -2.55
C ASP A 438 26.56 3.08 -1.28
N THR A 439 25.39 2.48 -1.03
CA THR A 439 25.12 1.72 0.19
C THR A 439 24.93 0.24 -0.13
N TYR A 440 25.52 -0.63 0.71
CA TYR A 440 25.34 -2.08 0.69
C TYR A 440 24.75 -2.55 2.01
N ALA A 441 23.77 -3.46 1.96
CA ALA A 441 23.15 -3.98 3.18
C ALA A 441 23.08 -5.52 3.20
N VAL A 442 23.30 -6.10 4.38
CA VAL A 442 23.15 -7.53 4.66
C VAL A 442 22.13 -7.68 5.78
N ILE A 443 21.03 -8.35 5.50
CA ILE A 443 19.89 -8.46 6.41
C ILE A 443 19.56 -9.93 6.58
N ILE A 444 19.66 -10.42 7.81
CA ILE A 444 19.58 -11.85 8.13
C ILE A 444 18.53 -12.05 9.23
N GLY A 445 17.60 -12.96 9.02
CA GLY A 445 16.55 -13.29 9.99
C GLY A 445 16.26 -14.80 10.02
N ILE A 446 16.35 -15.41 11.19
CA ILE A 446 16.25 -16.88 11.33
C ILE A 446 15.34 -17.24 12.51
N ASP A 447 14.20 -17.87 12.21
CA ASP A 447 13.21 -18.32 13.19
C ASP A 447 13.42 -19.78 13.65
N TYR A 448 14.21 -20.54 12.89
CA TYR A 448 14.50 -21.96 13.09
C TYR A 448 13.27 -22.90 13.00
N ASN A 449 12.16 -22.42 12.43
CA ASN A 449 10.98 -23.26 12.15
C ASN A 449 11.36 -24.51 11.35
N GLY A 450 11.09 -25.69 11.91
CA GLY A 450 11.45 -26.99 11.32
C GLY A 450 12.74 -27.62 11.88
N ARG A 451 13.48 -26.91 12.74
CA ARG A 451 14.61 -27.46 13.51
C ARG A 451 14.13 -27.88 14.90
N HIS A 452 14.10 -29.18 15.17
CA HIS A 452 13.69 -29.71 16.48
C HIS A 452 14.78 -29.60 17.55
N ASP A 453 16.02 -29.41 17.12
CA ASP A 453 17.19 -29.31 17.99
C ASP A 453 17.45 -27.88 18.49
N ILE A 454 17.01 -26.86 17.75
CA ILE A 454 17.17 -25.44 18.09
C ILE A 454 15.80 -24.85 18.54
N PRO A 455 15.74 -24.08 19.64
CA PRO A 455 14.49 -23.42 20.04
C PRO A 455 13.98 -22.44 18.97
N ASN A 456 12.70 -22.51 18.61
CA ASN A 456 12.12 -21.57 17.64
C ASN A 456 12.02 -20.15 18.21
N LEU A 457 12.27 -19.17 17.34
CA LEU A 457 11.95 -17.75 17.55
C LEU A 457 10.68 -17.41 16.77
N GLN A 458 9.87 -16.49 17.28
CA GLN A 458 8.57 -16.18 16.66
C GLN A 458 8.66 -15.07 15.62
N PHE A 459 9.61 -14.13 15.76
CA PHE A 459 9.57 -12.87 15.01
C PHE A 459 10.86 -12.55 14.24
N ALA A 460 11.95 -13.29 14.40
CA ALA A 460 13.25 -12.92 13.88
C ALA A 460 13.30 -12.72 12.34
N ALA A 461 12.70 -13.62 11.55
CA ALA A 461 12.63 -13.49 10.10
C ALA A 461 11.70 -12.35 9.66
N ASN A 462 10.59 -12.16 10.38
CA ASN A 462 9.64 -11.08 10.12
C ASN A 462 10.26 -9.70 10.42
N ASP A 463 11.02 -9.58 11.50
CA ASP A 463 11.68 -8.33 11.89
C ASP A 463 12.81 -7.99 10.90
N ALA A 464 13.61 -8.98 10.47
CA ALA A 464 14.57 -8.81 9.38
C ALA A 464 13.88 -8.37 8.07
N LYS A 465 12.70 -8.93 7.75
CA LYS A 465 11.94 -8.53 6.57
C LYS A 465 11.47 -7.06 6.63
N LYS A 466 11.01 -6.59 7.79
CA LYS A 466 10.66 -5.16 7.99
C LYS A 466 11.86 -4.24 7.81
N VAL A 467 13.04 -4.62 8.31
CA VAL A 467 14.28 -3.85 8.09
C VAL A 467 14.64 -3.80 6.61
N TYR A 468 14.49 -4.91 5.88
CA TYR A 468 14.68 -4.94 4.42
C TYR A 468 13.72 -4.02 3.68
N ASP A 469 12.44 -4.03 4.05
CA ASP A 469 11.43 -3.20 3.41
C ASP A 469 11.78 -1.71 3.62
N ILE A 470 12.16 -1.31 4.83
CA ILE A 470 12.60 0.07 5.11
C ILE A 470 13.87 0.43 4.33
N PHE A 471 14.88 -0.44 4.31
CA PHE A 471 16.13 -0.16 3.62
C PHE A 471 16.00 -0.10 2.10
N THR A 472 15.00 -0.76 1.50
CA THR A 472 14.78 -0.74 0.04
C THR A 472 13.73 0.28 -0.40
N ASP A 473 13.00 0.87 0.53
CA ASP A 473 11.96 1.85 0.25
C ASP A 473 12.57 3.23 -0.08
N PRO A 474 12.30 3.80 -1.28
CA PRO A 474 12.75 5.13 -1.67
C PRO A 474 12.38 6.24 -0.67
N TYR A 475 11.26 6.10 0.06
CA TYR A 475 10.83 7.08 1.07
C TYR A 475 11.76 7.13 2.29
N TYR A 476 12.53 6.08 2.55
CA TYR A 476 13.54 6.06 3.63
C TYR A 476 14.97 6.26 3.12
N GLY A 477 15.13 6.79 1.90
CA GLY A 477 16.44 6.95 1.25
C GLY A 477 16.96 5.66 0.62
N GLY A 478 16.04 4.81 0.15
CA GLY A 478 16.23 3.42 -0.25
C GLY A 478 17.53 3.04 -0.95
N ILE A 479 18.01 1.85 -0.63
CA ILE A 479 19.15 1.17 -1.20
C ILE A 479 18.66 0.35 -2.41
N PRO A 480 19.36 0.37 -3.56
CA PRO A 480 19.02 -0.50 -4.68
C PRO A 480 18.96 -1.97 -4.26
N GLN A 481 17.96 -2.71 -4.72
CA GLN A 481 17.74 -4.09 -4.28
C GLN A 481 18.93 -5.00 -4.61
N GLU A 482 19.67 -4.72 -5.69
CA GLU A 482 20.91 -5.40 -6.06
C GLU A 482 22.04 -5.23 -5.04
N ASN A 483 21.98 -4.18 -4.21
CA ASN A 483 22.92 -3.89 -3.13
C ASN A 483 22.40 -4.35 -1.76
N VAL A 484 21.24 -5.01 -1.68
CA VAL A 484 20.71 -5.54 -0.43
C VAL A 484 20.62 -7.06 -0.50
N THR A 485 21.32 -7.74 0.40
CA THR A 485 21.26 -9.19 0.54
C THR A 485 20.33 -9.57 1.68
N LEU A 486 19.17 -10.17 1.38
CA LEU A 486 18.20 -10.67 2.35
C LEU A 486 18.30 -12.20 2.47
N LEU A 487 18.68 -12.69 3.64
CA LEU A 487 18.76 -14.12 3.94
C LEU A 487 17.77 -14.46 5.06
N LEU A 488 16.75 -15.24 4.74
CA LEU A 488 15.73 -15.67 5.71
C LEU A 488 15.72 -17.19 5.86
N ASN A 489 15.66 -17.67 7.10
CA ASN A 489 15.51 -19.08 7.45
C ASN A 489 16.46 -20.00 6.67
N GLU A 490 15.95 -20.99 5.93
CA GLU A 490 16.70 -21.98 5.13
C GLU A 490 17.72 -21.37 4.16
N LYS A 491 17.52 -20.11 3.74
CA LYS A 491 18.47 -19.39 2.87
C LYS A 491 19.65 -18.79 3.63
N ALA A 492 19.50 -18.58 4.94
CA ALA A 492 20.56 -18.07 5.82
C ALA A 492 21.49 -19.22 6.27
N THR A 493 22.07 -19.91 5.28
CA THR A 493 23.13 -20.90 5.53
C THR A 493 24.43 -20.19 5.84
N ARG A 494 25.37 -20.89 6.49
CA ARG A 494 26.69 -20.36 6.80
C ARG A 494 27.39 -19.82 5.55
N ASN A 495 27.33 -20.58 4.45
CA ASN A 495 28.01 -20.22 3.21
C ASN A 495 27.44 -18.92 2.62
N GLU A 496 26.12 -18.79 2.57
CA GLU A 496 25.46 -17.57 2.07
C GLU A 496 25.72 -16.36 2.98
N MET A 497 25.63 -16.55 4.30
CA MET A 497 25.92 -15.50 5.27
C MET A 497 27.38 -15.02 5.16
N VAL A 498 28.35 -15.94 5.08
CA VAL A 498 29.76 -15.58 4.91
C VAL A 498 30.00 -14.90 3.57
N ALA A 499 29.37 -15.36 2.48
CA ALA A 499 29.49 -14.75 1.17
C ALA A 499 28.98 -13.31 1.15
N ALA A 500 27.85 -13.05 1.81
CA ALA A 500 27.29 -11.71 1.97
C ALA A 500 28.20 -10.83 2.85
N LEU A 501 28.61 -11.31 4.01
CA LEU A 501 29.42 -10.55 4.97
C LEU A 501 30.82 -10.21 4.43
N ARG A 502 31.43 -11.03 3.57
CA ARG A 502 32.72 -10.71 2.95
C ARG A 502 32.70 -9.42 2.12
N LYS A 503 31.54 -9.05 1.55
CA LYS A 503 31.40 -7.80 0.79
C LYS A 503 31.51 -6.55 1.67
N VAL A 504 31.28 -6.66 2.98
CA VAL A 504 31.46 -5.56 3.96
C VAL A 504 32.87 -4.97 3.88
N LYS A 505 33.89 -5.82 3.66
CA LYS A 505 35.29 -5.38 3.59
C LYS A 505 35.59 -4.55 2.34
N ASN A 506 34.97 -4.89 1.23
CA ASN A 506 35.34 -4.42 -0.10
C ASN A 506 34.43 -3.30 -0.64
N TRP A 507 33.45 -2.85 0.16
CA TRP A 507 32.53 -1.80 -0.25
C TRP A 507 33.03 -0.43 0.21
N ASP A 508 33.07 0.51 -0.72
CA ASP A 508 33.71 1.82 -0.58
C ASP A 508 32.79 2.84 0.10
N GLY A 509 31.47 2.63 0.01
CA GLY A 509 30.45 3.57 0.48
C GLY A 509 29.97 3.27 1.90
N TYR A 510 28.68 3.05 2.11
CA TYR A 510 28.13 2.72 3.44
C TYR A 510 27.72 1.25 3.53
N VAL A 511 27.90 0.63 4.69
CA VAL A 511 27.56 -0.78 4.91
C VAL A 511 26.67 -0.94 6.13
N TYR A 512 25.51 -1.57 5.96
CA TYR A 512 24.58 -1.87 7.06
C TYR A 512 24.37 -3.38 7.19
N VAL A 513 24.61 -3.92 8.37
CA VAL A 513 24.38 -5.32 8.70
C VAL A 513 23.32 -5.41 9.78
N TYR A 514 22.28 -6.20 9.55
CA TYR A 514 21.25 -6.52 10.53
C TYR A 514 21.14 -8.03 10.66
N TYR A 515 21.22 -8.54 11.90
CA TYR A 515 21.02 -9.94 12.22
C TYR A 515 19.97 -10.08 13.29
N SER A 516 19.00 -10.97 13.08
CA SER A 516 18.04 -11.42 14.09
C SER A 516 18.00 -12.95 14.11
N GLY A 517 18.31 -13.55 15.26
CA GLY A 517 18.41 -15.01 15.38
C GLY A 517 19.05 -15.44 16.70
N HIS A 518 19.44 -16.72 16.78
CA HIS A 518 20.13 -17.22 17.97
C HIS A 518 21.60 -16.84 17.98
N GLY A 519 22.06 -16.44 19.17
CA GLY A 519 23.48 -16.40 19.50
C GLY A 519 23.86 -17.59 20.38
N ALA A 520 25.15 -17.89 20.44
CA ALA A 520 25.70 -18.85 21.40
C ALA A 520 27.06 -18.37 21.95
N PRO A 521 27.35 -18.64 23.24
CA PRO A 521 28.66 -18.32 23.80
C PRO A 521 29.72 -19.36 23.42
N LYS A 522 30.94 -18.89 23.17
CA LYS A 522 32.16 -19.70 23.15
C LYS A 522 32.96 -19.47 24.42
N THR A 523 33.20 -20.51 25.19
CA THR A 523 34.02 -20.43 26.42
C THR A 523 35.33 -21.19 26.26
N LYS A 524 36.39 -20.69 26.88
CA LYS A 524 37.69 -21.34 27.03
C LYS A 524 38.11 -21.24 28.49
N ASP A 525 38.44 -22.36 29.12
CA ASP A 525 38.82 -22.43 30.54
C ASP A 525 37.78 -21.77 31.49
N ASP A 526 36.48 -22.05 31.29
CA ASP A 526 35.35 -21.45 32.03
C ASP A 526 35.24 -19.91 31.90
N LYS A 527 35.96 -19.28 30.96
CA LYS A 527 35.86 -17.85 30.64
C LYS A 527 35.28 -17.63 29.24
N PHE A 528 34.49 -16.57 29.06
CA PHE A 528 33.99 -16.16 27.74
C PHE A 528 35.16 -15.81 26.82
N SER A 529 35.21 -16.45 25.65
CA SER A 529 36.28 -16.28 24.65
C SER A 529 35.80 -15.69 23.33
N ASP A 530 34.58 -16.04 22.88
CA ASP A 530 33.96 -15.54 21.64
C ASP A 530 32.44 -15.70 21.68
N GLY A 531 31.73 -15.11 20.73
CA GLY A 531 30.31 -15.37 20.47
C GLY A 531 30.11 -15.96 19.07
N PHE A 532 29.03 -16.72 18.91
CA PHE A 532 28.61 -17.27 17.63
C PHE A 532 27.26 -16.70 17.22
N LEU A 533 27.16 -16.24 15.98
CA LEU A 533 25.88 -16.17 15.27
C LEU A 533 25.59 -17.55 14.70
N VAL A 534 24.35 -18.02 14.79
CA VAL A 534 23.97 -19.39 14.45
C VAL A 534 23.22 -19.41 13.12
N PRO A 535 23.83 -19.86 12.01
CA PRO A 535 23.15 -20.07 10.73
C PRO A 535 22.05 -21.13 10.81
N TYR A 536 21.15 -21.15 9.81
CA TYR A 536 20.06 -22.13 9.78
C TYR A 536 20.55 -23.57 9.58
N ASP A 537 21.74 -23.77 8.99
CA ASP A 537 22.40 -25.07 8.79
C ASP A 537 23.44 -25.40 9.87
N ALA A 538 23.49 -24.63 10.95
CA ALA A 538 24.43 -24.87 12.05
C ALA A 538 24.17 -26.23 12.71
N VAL A 539 25.25 -26.94 13.04
CA VAL A 539 25.21 -28.21 13.78
C VAL A 539 25.50 -27.90 15.24
N ILE A 540 24.50 -27.99 16.11
CA ILE A 540 24.63 -27.62 17.55
C ILE A 540 24.83 -28.82 18.49
N THR A 541 24.77 -30.05 17.96
CA THR A 541 24.87 -31.29 18.72
C THR A 541 26.30 -31.67 19.09
N ASP A 542 27.28 -31.12 18.37
CA ASP A 542 28.71 -31.36 18.54
C ASP A 542 29.47 -30.03 18.63
N PRO A 543 30.29 -29.79 19.69
CA PRO A 543 30.97 -28.51 19.87
C PRO A 543 31.97 -28.13 18.77
N GLU A 544 32.69 -29.09 18.18
CA GLU A 544 33.64 -28.83 17.10
C GLU A 544 32.89 -28.49 15.81
N ALA A 545 31.88 -29.28 15.45
CA ALA A 545 31.00 -29.00 14.31
C ALA A 545 30.24 -27.67 14.48
N MET A 546 29.84 -27.30 15.70
CA MET A 546 29.19 -26.01 15.98
C MET A 546 30.14 -24.85 15.72
N GLU A 547 31.40 -24.97 16.13
CA GLU A 547 32.41 -23.96 15.85
C GLU A 547 32.66 -23.80 14.34
N ASP A 548 32.70 -24.91 13.61
CA ASP A 548 32.92 -24.90 12.16
C ASP A 548 31.71 -24.39 11.38
N THR A 549 30.49 -24.68 11.85
CA THR A 549 29.24 -24.35 11.15
C THR A 549 28.64 -22.99 11.57
N SER A 550 29.16 -22.35 12.62
CA SER A 550 28.71 -21.03 13.09
C SER A 550 29.60 -19.89 12.57
N ILE A 551 29.18 -18.64 12.82
CA ILE A 551 29.96 -17.44 12.48
C ILE A 551 30.41 -16.73 13.75
N LYS A 552 31.73 -16.60 13.92
CA LYS A 552 32.33 -15.94 15.08
C LYS A 552 32.11 -14.43 15.06
N ILE A 553 31.82 -13.85 16.22
CA ILE A 553 31.72 -12.39 16.38
C ILE A 553 33.08 -11.73 16.13
N SER A 554 34.18 -12.37 16.55
CA SER A 554 35.54 -11.92 16.21
C SER A 554 35.79 -11.78 14.70
N TYR A 555 35.27 -12.70 13.88
CA TYR A 555 35.35 -12.60 12.42
C TYR A 555 34.54 -11.42 11.88
N LEU A 556 33.33 -11.20 12.39
CA LEU A 556 32.52 -10.03 12.01
C LEU A 556 33.22 -8.72 12.38
N LYS A 557 33.81 -8.66 13.58
CA LYS A 557 34.63 -7.53 14.02
C LYS A 557 35.81 -7.28 13.10
N GLU A 558 36.53 -8.32 12.69
CA GLU A 558 37.66 -8.20 11.75
C GLU A 558 37.21 -7.63 10.40
N LEU A 559 36.05 -8.06 9.89
CA LEU A 559 35.47 -7.50 8.67
C LEU A 559 35.13 -6.02 8.82
N VAL A 560 34.57 -5.61 9.96
CA VAL A 560 34.27 -4.20 10.26
C VAL A 560 35.56 -3.39 10.38
N ASP A 561 36.52 -3.85 11.16
CA ASP A 561 37.81 -3.16 11.40
C ASP A 561 38.61 -3.02 10.09
N SER A 562 38.60 -4.04 9.23
CA SER A 562 39.30 -4.02 7.93
C SER A 562 38.53 -3.34 6.79
N SER A 563 37.24 -3.06 6.98
CA SER A 563 36.40 -2.39 5.97
C SER A 563 36.92 -0.98 5.66
N GLN A 564 36.91 -0.66 4.36
CA GLN A 564 37.25 0.65 3.80
C GLN A 564 36.00 1.53 3.56
N ALA A 565 34.83 1.08 3.99
CA ALA A 565 33.58 1.83 3.86
C ALA A 565 33.65 3.17 4.60
N LYS A 566 33.01 4.20 4.03
CA LYS A 566 32.77 5.52 4.65
C LYS A 566 32.05 5.42 6.01
N GLY A 567 31.23 4.40 6.20
CA GLY A 567 30.60 4.10 7.48
C GLY A 567 30.04 2.67 7.53
N VAL A 568 30.18 2.03 8.68
CA VAL A 568 29.71 0.65 8.91
C VAL A 568 28.82 0.61 10.16
N MET A 569 27.58 0.14 9.99
CA MET A 569 26.66 -0.16 11.08
C MET A 569 26.39 -1.65 11.12
N VAL A 570 26.54 -2.27 12.29
CA VAL A 570 26.13 -3.66 12.54
C VAL A 570 25.17 -3.67 13.72
N ALA A 571 23.95 -4.18 13.52
CA ALA A 571 22.95 -4.36 14.56
C ALA A 571 22.64 -5.85 14.73
N LEU A 572 22.83 -6.38 15.94
CA LEU A 572 22.73 -7.80 16.27
C LEU A 572 21.65 -8.01 17.34
N ASP A 573 20.50 -8.56 16.93
CA ASP A 573 19.50 -9.12 17.84
C ASP A 573 19.77 -10.61 18.08
N ALA A 574 20.71 -10.89 18.98
CA ALA A 574 21.15 -12.24 19.30
C ALA A 574 21.52 -12.38 20.78
N CYS A 575 21.12 -13.49 21.41
CA CYS A 575 21.46 -13.80 22.80
C CYS A 575 22.79 -14.54 22.91
N PHE A 576 23.81 -13.96 23.54
CA PHE A 576 25.12 -14.63 23.73
C PHE A 576 25.32 -15.23 25.13
N THR A 577 24.27 -15.23 25.97
CA THR A 577 24.36 -15.67 27.37
C THR A 577 24.34 -17.17 27.58
N GLY A 578 23.79 -17.95 26.64
CA GLY A 578 23.55 -19.37 26.86
C GLY A 578 22.63 -19.65 28.06
N GLY A 579 21.66 -18.78 28.37
CA GLY A 579 20.65 -19.02 29.41
C GLY A 579 19.23 -18.88 28.87
N GLY A 580 18.28 -19.65 29.42
CA GLY A 580 16.88 -19.68 28.96
C GLY A 580 16.72 -20.43 27.63
N LYS A 581 15.95 -19.89 26.67
CA LYS A 581 15.76 -20.44 25.32
C LYS A 581 16.98 -20.23 24.39
N SER A 582 18.15 -19.84 24.92
CA SER A 582 19.39 -19.59 24.16
C SER A 582 20.19 -20.89 23.96
N ILE A 583 21.05 -20.94 22.93
CA ILE A 583 21.82 -22.13 22.58
C ILE A 583 23.07 -22.22 23.47
N ILE A 584 23.25 -23.37 24.11
CA ILE A 584 24.46 -23.71 24.88
C ILE A 584 25.16 -24.86 24.16
N PRO A 585 26.43 -24.70 23.74
CA PRO A 585 27.22 -25.80 23.23
C PRO A 585 27.33 -26.94 24.25
N LYS A 586 27.29 -28.20 23.80
CA LYS A 586 27.34 -29.38 24.68
C LYS A 586 28.61 -29.37 25.56
N GLY A 587 28.44 -29.24 26.88
CA GLY A 587 29.53 -29.11 27.87
C GLY A 587 29.83 -27.68 28.33
N GLY A 588 29.20 -26.67 27.73
CA GLY A 588 29.29 -25.27 28.15
C GLY A 588 28.36 -24.93 29.32
N LYS A 589 28.71 -23.89 30.08
CA LYS A 589 27.87 -23.33 31.17
C LYS A 589 27.19 -22.03 30.72
N PRO A 590 25.95 -21.73 31.16
CA PRO A 590 25.33 -20.42 30.99
C PRO A 590 26.20 -19.30 31.58
N LEU A 591 26.29 -18.17 30.89
CA LEU A 591 27.01 -16.97 31.32
C LEU A 591 26.10 -15.95 32.02
N VAL A 592 24.82 -16.27 32.21
CA VAL A 592 23.88 -15.42 32.93
C VAL A 592 24.40 -15.16 34.34
N GLY A 593 24.64 -13.89 34.67
CA GLY A 593 25.18 -13.47 35.98
C GLY A 593 26.70 -13.53 36.14
N MET A 594 27.47 -13.95 35.12
CA MET A 594 28.94 -13.90 35.15
C MET A 594 29.47 -12.52 34.71
N MET A 595 30.60 -12.07 35.28
CA MET A 595 31.31 -10.88 34.80
C MET A 595 32.05 -11.21 33.50
N ALA A 596 31.54 -10.76 32.37
CA ALA A 596 32.21 -10.85 31.06
C ALA A 596 32.58 -9.44 30.56
N SER A 597 33.82 -9.24 30.13
CA SER A 597 34.30 -7.97 29.59
C SER A 597 33.70 -7.69 28.21
N SER A 598 33.27 -6.45 27.99
CA SER A 598 32.68 -5.94 26.72
C SER A 598 33.69 -5.80 25.57
N GLU A 599 34.91 -6.32 25.71
CA GLU A 599 36.01 -6.13 24.75
C GLU A 599 35.72 -6.73 23.37
N LEU A 600 34.87 -7.76 23.29
CA LEU A 600 34.57 -8.44 22.02
C LEU A 600 33.90 -7.58 20.95
N ILE A 601 33.26 -6.49 21.35
CA ILE A 601 32.51 -5.63 20.43
C ILE A 601 33.31 -4.34 20.14
N LYS A 602 34.44 -4.10 20.82
CA LYS A 602 35.22 -2.86 20.70
C LYS A 602 35.88 -2.73 19.32
N VAL A 603 35.22 -2.01 18.41
CA VAL A 603 35.72 -1.71 17.06
C VAL A 603 36.81 -0.64 17.06
N GLN A 604 37.70 -0.72 16.07
CA GLN A 604 38.77 0.25 15.81
C GLN A 604 38.43 1.11 14.60
N GLY A 605 38.58 2.44 14.76
CA GLY A 605 38.34 3.41 13.70
C GLY A 605 37.07 4.24 13.88
N LEU A 606 37.05 5.41 13.23
CA LEU A 606 35.90 6.30 13.19
C LEU A 606 34.84 5.78 12.20
N GLN A 607 33.58 6.16 12.40
CA GLN A 607 32.44 5.78 11.53
C GLN A 607 32.14 4.27 11.50
N LYS A 608 32.48 3.54 12.56
CA LYS A 608 32.20 2.11 12.70
C LYS A 608 31.45 1.89 14.00
N VAL A 609 30.27 1.29 13.91
CA VAL A 609 29.36 1.11 15.05
C VAL A 609 28.81 -0.32 15.04
N ILE A 610 28.96 -1.02 16.17
CA ILE A 610 28.29 -2.30 16.42
C ILE A 610 27.33 -2.12 17.59
N ILE A 611 26.09 -2.55 17.42
CA ILE A 611 25.00 -2.48 18.38
C ILE A 611 24.53 -3.91 18.66
N THR A 612 24.56 -4.35 19.91
CA THR A 612 23.99 -5.65 20.32
C THR A 612 22.74 -5.45 21.15
N SER A 613 21.81 -6.40 21.08
CA SER A 613 20.51 -6.30 21.76
C SER A 613 20.57 -6.39 23.28
N SER A 614 21.61 -7.01 23.83
CA SER A 614 21.85 -7.15 25.26
C SER A 614 23.34 -7.17 25.59
N ALA A 615 23.67 -7.03 26.89
CA ALA A 615 24.99 -7.34 27.41
C ALA A 615 25.26 -8.86 27.36
N VAL A 616 26.53 -9.27 27.36
CA VAL A 616 26.95 -10.69 27.25
C VAL A 616 26.37 -11.57 28.38
N ASN A 617 26.01 -10.97 29.51
CA ASN A 617 25.40 -11.64 30.68
C ASN A 617 23.87 -11.43 30.79
N GLN A 618 23.23 -10.83 29.79
CA GLN A 618 21.79 -10.53 29.73
C GLN A 618 21.11 -11.16 28.49
N GLN A 619 19.86 -11.58 28.64
CA GLN A 619 19.08 -12.19 27.56
C GLN A 619 18.41 -11.12 26.68
N SER A 620 18.28 -11.39 25.37
CA SER A 620 17.39 -10.64 24.46
C SER A 620 16.00 -11.28 24.43
N TRP A 621 14.95 -10.47 24.55
CA TRP A 621 13.57 -10.94 24.69
C TRP A 621 12.69 -10.61 23.48
N GLU A 622 11.83 -11.55 23.12
CA GLU A 622 10.68 -11.33 22.24
C GLU A 622 9.43 -10.98 23.07
N ASP A 623 8.57 -10.13 22.53
CA ASP A 623 7.26 -9.86 23.10
C ASP A 623 6.12 -10.34 22.20
N GLU A 624 5.32 -11.27 22.70
CA GLU A 624 4.21 -11.90 21.97
C GLU A 624 2.87 -11.14 22.15
N THR A 625 2.86 -10.10 22.99
CA THR A 625 1.63 -9.45 23.46
C THR A 625 1.41 -8.09 22.79
N GLU A 626 2.09 -7.05 23.27
CA GLU A 626 1.96 -5.66 22.81
C GLU A 626 2.76 -5.45 21.52
N LEU A 627 4.02 -5.88 21.47
CA LEU A 627 4.94 -5.50 20.38
C LEU A 627 4.96 -6.50 19.21
N LYS A 628 4.70 -7.79 19.47
CA LYS A 628 4.75 -8.88 18.47
C LYS A 628 6.04 -8.87 17.63
N SER A 629 7.16 -8.74 18.32
CA SER A 629 8.50 -8.50 17.75
C SER A 629 9.58 -8.78 18.80
N GLY A 630 10.83 -8.98 18.38
CA GLY A 630 11.99 -8.84 19.27
C GLY A 630 12.00 -7.44 19.87
N ILE A 631 12.11 -7.29 21.20
CA ILE A 631 11.98 -5.97 21.83
C ILE A 631 13.07 -5.02 21.30
N PHE A 632 14.30 -5.50 21.10
CA PHE A 632 15.35 -4.72 20.44
C PHE A 632 15.00 -4.41 18.99
N SER A 633 14.61 -5.42 18.21
CA SER A 633 14.21 -5.31 16.81
C SER A 633 13.12 -4.25 16.60
N HIS A 634 12.10 -4.22 17.46
CA HIS A 634 11.02 -3.23 17.44
C HIS A 634 11.55 -1.79 17.52
N TYR A 635 12.34 -1.47 18.54
CA TYR A 635 12.88 -0.12 18.71
C TYR A 635 13.95 0.24 17.69
N PHE A 636 14.69 -0.75 17.17
CA PHE A 636 15.58 -0.55 16.03
C PHE A 636 14.77 -0.14 14.78
N ILE A 637 13.72 -0.88 14.44
CA ILE A 637 12.81 -0.57 13.32
C ILE A 637 12.17 0.81 13.51
N GLU A 638 11.63 1.13 14.69
CA GLU A 638 11.05 2.44 14.97
C GLU A 638 12.07 3.58 14.74
N SER A 639 13.31 3.38 15.19
CA SER A 639 14.38 4.35 15.03
C SER A 639 14.65 4.66 13.56
N LEU A 640 14.65 3.64 12.69
CA LEU A 640 14.85 3.78 11.24
C LEU A 640 13.72 4.57 10.57
N THR A 641 12.49 4.49 11.09
CA THR A 641 11.34 5.21 10.54
C THR A 641 11.26 6.70 10.92
N GLY A 642 12.30 7.24 11.56
CA GLY A 642 12.38 8.66 11.89
C GLY A 642 11.87 9.04 13.28
N ARG A 643 11.62 8.07 14.18
CA ARG A 643 11.32 8.34 15.59
C ARG A 643 12.56 8.65 16.43
N ALA A 644 13.74 8.27 15.93
CA ALA A 644 15.01 8.45 16.64
C ALA A 644 15.40 9.93 16.82
N ASN A 645 15.05 10.77 15.85
CA ASN A 645 15.45 12.17 15.86
C ASN A 645 14.42 13.07 15.18
N LYS A 646 14.74 14.35 15.21
CA LYS A 646 13.99 15.41 14.54
C LYS A 646 14.72 15.91 13.30
N ASP A 647 15.49 15.09 12.60
CA ASP A 647 16.21 15.51 11.40
C ASP A 647 15.70 14.78 10.17
N VAL A 648 16.05 15.30 8.99
CA VAL A 648 15.72 14.66 7.71
C VAL A 648 16.47 13.35 7.54
N TRP A 649 17.68 13.25 8.07
CA TRP A 649 18.45 12.02 8.08
C TRP A 649 18.48 11.45 9.48
N VAL A 650 18.13 10.18 9.59
CA VAL A 650 18.38 9.37 10.77
C VAL A 650 19.81 8.88 10.67
N ARG A 651 20.66 9.27 11.63
CA ARG A 651 22.07 8.86 11.66
C ARG A 651 22.25 7.71 12.64
N VAL A 652 23.38 7.02 12.53
CA VAL A 652 23.68 5.83 13.34
C VAL A 652 23.73 6.12 14.85
N ASP A 653 24.18 7.31 15.24
CA ASP A 653 24.19 7.78 16.64
C ASP A 653 22.78 8.05 17.17
N ASP A 654 21.87 8.58 16.33
CA ASP A 654 20.46 8.73 16.69
C ASP A 654 19.81 7.38 16.99
N ILE A 655 20.06 6.39 16.12
CA ILE A 655 19.58 5.01 16.28
C ILE A 655 20.12 4.41 17.58
N ALA A 656 21.43 4.52 17.80
CA ALA A 656 22.09 4.00 18.98
C ALA A 656 21.53 4.62 20.27
N ASN A 657 21.35 5.94 20.31
CA ASN A 657 20.79 6.65 21.45
C ASN A 657 19.34 6.25 21.71
N TYR A 658 18.50 6.19 20.67
CA TYR A 658 17.10 5.81 20.79
C TYR A 658 16.93 4.39 21.37
N ILE A 659 17.74 3.45 20.89
CA ILE A 659 17.71 2.06 21.37
C ILE A 659 18.21 1.95 22.82
N LYS A 660 19.32 2.61 23.15
CA LYS A 660 19.88 2.64 24.50
C LYS A 660 18.89 3.18 25.52
N GLU A 661 18.06 4.14 25.13
CA GLU A 661 17.05 4.73 25.99
C GLU A 661 15.79 3.87 26.14
N ASN A 662 15.25 3.36 25.02
CA ASN A 662 13.90 2.79 25.01
C ASN A 662 13.86 1.29 25.32
N VAL A 663 14.87 0.51 24.88
CA VAL A 663 14.88 -0.94 25.10
C VAL A 663 14.87 -1.30 26.59
N PRO A 664 15.73 -0.73 27.46
CA PRO A 664 15.70 -1.08 28.89
C PRO A 664 14.36 -0.73 29.56
N LYS A 665 13.74 0.40 29.18
CA LYS A 665 12.44 0.82 29.71
C LYS A 665 11.34 -0.18 29.33
N ALA A 666 11.33 -0.61 28.07
CA ALA A 666 10.34 -1.56 27.56
C ALA A 666 10.49 -2.95 28.18
N VAL A 667 11.72 -3.46 28.29
CA VAL A 667 11.95 -4.80 28.87
C VAL A 667 11.61 -4.83 30.36
N ARG A 668 11.93 -3.77 31.11
CA ARG A 668 11.48 -3.65 32.51
C ARG A 668 9.96 -3.66 32.63
N LYS A 669 9.27 -2.92 31.76
CA LYS A 669 7.79 -2.85 31.74
C LYS A 669 7.17 -4.21 31.37
N LEU A 670 7.64 -4.84 30.30
CA LEU A 670 6.99 -6.00 29.69
C LEU A 670 7.40 -7.34 30.30
N LYS A 671 8.68 -7.46 30.72
CA LYS A 671 9.27 -8.73 31.18
C LYS A 671 9.74 -8.70 32.63
N GLY A 672 9.87 -7.51 33.25
CA GLY A 672 10.33 -7.38 34.63
C GLY A 672 11.81 -7.75 34.83
N VAL A 673 12.61 -7.74 33.76
CA VAL A 673 14.03 -8.12 33.76
C VAL A 673 14.89 -7.05 33.11
N GLU A 674 16.22 -7.16 33.24
CA GLU A 674 17.18 -6.25 32.61
C GLU A 674 17.62 -6.75 31.23
N GLN A 675 17.58 -5.84 30.26
CA GLN A 675 18.20 -6.00 28.95
C GLN A 675 18.74 -4.62 28.53
N VAL A 676 20.06 -4.52 28.41
CA VAL A 676 20.76 -3.28 28.11
C VAL A 676 21.57 -3.47 26.84
N PRO A 677 21.16 -2.83 25.73
CA PRO A 677 21.91 -2.86 24.48
C PRO A 677 23.34 -2.34 24.67
N GLN A 678 24.31 -2.97 24.02
CA GLN A 678 25.71 -2.50 24.02
C GLN A 678 26.02 -1.83 22.70
N ILE A 679 26.64 -0.65 22.76
CA ILE A 679 27.08 0.10 21.59
C ILE A 679 28.59 0.21 21.67
N ALA A 680 29.26 -0.22 20.63
CA ALA A 680 30.70 -0.13 20.50
C ALA A 680 31.09 0.65 19.25
N GLY A 681 32.11 1.50 19.39
CA GLY A 681 32.54 2.41 18.35
C GLY A 681 31.78 3.73 18.35
N THR A 682 32.07 4.56 17.36
CA THR A 682 31.44 5.87 17.17
C THR A 682 31.23 6.12 15.69
N GLY A 683 30.11 6.75 15.36
CA GLY A 683 29.79 7.12 13.98
C GLY A 683 28.67 8.15 13.96
N ASN A 684 28.71 8.99 12.94
CA ASN A 684 27.71 10.01 12.66
C ASN A 684 27.54 10.07 11.13
N PHE A 685 26.88 9.06 10.59
CA PHE A 685 26.62 8.90 9.16
C PHE A 685 25.15 8.54 8.91
N PRO A 686 24.59 8.93 7.74
CA PRO A 686 23.17 8.73 7.44
C PRO A 686 22.85 7.26 7.21
N VAL A 687 21.79 6.75 7.86
CA VAL A 687 21.29 5.38 7.68
C VAL A 687 20.00 5.40 6.86
N THR A 688 18.94 6.03 7.37
CA THR A 688 17.66 6.24 6.67
C THR A 688 17.28 7.71 6.62
N ARG A 689 16.31 8.05 5.77
CA ARG A 689 15.79 9.41 5.58
C ARG A 689 14.34 9.50 6.03
N ASN A 690 13.96 10.57 6.71
CA ASN A 690 12.58 10.93 7.00
C ASN A 690 12.04 11.85 5.90
N TRP A 691 11.26 11.30 4.97
CA TRP A 691 10.75 12.04 3.80
C TRP A 691 9.66 13.06 4.12
N GLU A 692 8.80 12.79 5.11
CA GLU A 692 7.79 13.77 5.56
C GLU A 692 8.46 15.05 6.05
N ARG A 693 9.58 14.89 6.75
CA ARG A 693 10.38 16.02 7.23
C ARG A 693 11.21 16.69 6.14
N ALA A 694 11.68 15.93 5.16
CA ALA A 694 12.37 16.46 3.98
C ALA A 694 11.49 17.48 3.25
N LYS A 695 10.22 17.15 3.01
CA LYS A 695 9.25 18.06 2.35
C LYS A 695 9.09 19.39 3.10
N ILE A 696 9.08 19.35 4.43
CA ILE A 696 8.94 20.54 5.28
C ILE A 696 10.23 21.39 5.24
N MET A 697 11.40 20.76 5.39
CA MET A 697 12.69 21.46 5.34
C MET A 697 13.01 22.05 3.96
N ASP A 698 12.69 21.36 2.86
CA ASP A 698 12.91 21.86 1.50
C ASP A 698 12.09 23.14 1.24
N VAL A 699 10.86 23.22 1.77
CA VAL A 699 10.02 24.43 1.69
C VAL A 699 10.60 25.59 2.51
N ASP A 700 11.16 25.32 3.69
CA ASP A 700 11.73 26.37 4.54
C ASP A 700 13.09 26.88 4.02
N ILE A 701 13.91 25.99 3.45
CA ILE A 701 15.16 26.37 2.75
C ILE A 701 14.82 27.18 1.49
N ALA A 702 13.81 26.76 0.73
CA ALA A 702 13.33 27.48 -0.44
C ALA A 702 12.84 28.91 -0.11
N LYS A 703 12.02 29.05 0.94
CA LYS A 703 11.59 30.36 1.45
C LYS A 703 12.78 31.23 1.87
N SER A 704 13.79 30.65 2.52
CA SER A 704 14.99 31.37 2.96
C SER A 704 15.81 31.89 1.77
N LYS A 705 15.98 31.08 0.72
CA LYS A 705 16.67 31.51 -0.52
C LYS A 705 15.90 32.61 -1.26
N LEU A 706 14.59 32.48 -1.40
CA LEU A 706 13.74 33.50 -2.03
C LEU A 706 13.76 34.81 -1.24
N LYS A 707 13.72 34.73 0.09
CA LYS A 707 13.84 35.90 0.97
C LYS A 707 15.20 36.60 0.79
N ALA A 708 16.30 35.84 0.73
CA ALA A 708 17.63 36.40 0.48
C ALA A 708 17.74 37.04 -0.92
N ALA A 709 17.11 36.47 -1.95
CA ALA A 709 17.06 37.06 -3.29
C ALA A 709 16.29 38.39 -3.31
N PHE A 710 15.19 38.47 -2.57
CA PHE A 710 14.40 39.69 -2.40
C PHE A 710 15.17 40.77 -1.64
N GLU A 711 15.83 40.41 -0.53
CA GLU A 711 16.66 41.34 0.25
C GLU A 711 17.84 41.91 -0.57
N LYS A 712 18.38 41.13 -1.52
CA LYS A 712 19.40 41.58 -2.48
C LYS A 712 18.84 42.40 -3.66
N GLY A 713 17.53 42.60 -3.74
CA GLY A 713 16.86 43.32 -4.84
C GLY A 713 16.89 42.58 -6.18
N LEU A 714 17.09 41.26 -6.17
CA LEU A 714 17.18 40.44 -7.39
C LEU A 714 15.81 39.95 -7.87
N ILE A 715 14.82 39.93 -6.99
CA ILE A 715 13.41 39.64 -7.32
C ILE A 715 12.50 40.70 -6.69
N THR A 716 11.35 40.94 -7.29
CA THR A 716 10.31 41.86 -6.81
C THR A 716 9.46 41.23 -5.70
N ALA A 717 8.70 42.06 -4.96
CA ALA A 717 7.79 41.58 -3.93
C ALA A 717 6.68 40.67 -4.51
N ASP A 718 6.24 40.94 -5.74
CA ASP A 718 5.24 40.13 -6.45
C ASP A 718 5.81 38.76 -6.83
N GLN A 719 7.03 38.72 -7.39
CA GLN A 719 7.75 37.47 -7.67
C GLN A 719 8.01 36.65 -6.39
N LEU A 720 8.34 37.30 -5.27
CA LEU A 720 8.49 36.63 -3.98
C LEU A 720 7.15 36.02 -3.51
N SER A 721 6.06 36.78 -3.53
CA SER A 721 4.74 36.29 -3.11
C SER A 721 4.30 35.10 -3.96
N LYS A 722 4.40 35.23 -5.28
CA LYS A 722 4.01 34.21 -6.25
C LYS A 722 4.84 32.93 -6.12
N SER A 723 6.16 33.06 -5.93
CA SER A 723 7.04 31.90 -5.71
C SER A 723 6.78 31.21 -4.37
N VAL A 724 6.48 31.96 -3.31
CA VAL A 724 6.10 31.40 -2.00
C VAL A 724 4.75 30.68 -2.05
N ASP A 725 3.81 31.14 -2.88
CA ASP A 725 2.54 30.44 -3.09
C ASP A 725 2.69 29.22 -4.00
N GLU A 726 3.53 29.29 -5.03
CA GLU A 726 3.94 28.11 -5.83
C GLU A 726 4.65 27.04 -4.98
N LEU A 727 5.41 27.42 -3.94
CA LEU A 727 6.00 26.48 -2.99
C LEU A 727 4.94 25.68 -2.20
N LYS A 728 3.73 26.22 -2.03
CA LYS A 728 2.59 25.54 -1.38
C LYS A 728 1.75 24.74 -2.37
N ALA A 729 1.96 24.91 -3.67
CA ALA A 729 1.22 24.22 -4.72
C ALA A 729 1.84 22.85 -5.06
N SER A 730 1.01 21.92 -5.54
CA SER A 730 1.42 20.58 -5.95
C SER A 730 2.21 20.55 -7.26
N VAL A 731 2.17 21.63 -8.05
CA VAL A 731 2.92 21.78 -9.30
C VAL A 731 3.64 23.12 -9.25
N LYS A 732 4.96 23.10 -9.52
CA LYS A 732 5.81 24.28 -9.54
C LYS A 732 6.15 24.66 -10.98
N SER A 733 6.42 25.93 -11.24
CA SER A 733 6.95 26.33 -12.54
C SER A 733 8.35 25.74 -12.75
N LYS A 734 8.69 25.40 -13.99
CA LYS A 734 10.02 24.88 -14.36
C LYS A 734 11.16 25.82 -13.95
N ILE A 735 10.87 27.12 -13.87
CA ILE A 735 11.82 28.18 -13.52
C ILE A 735 12.06 28.18 -12.01
N LEU A 736 11.00 28.08 -11.20
CA LEU A 736 11.12 27.89 -9.75
C LEU A 736 11.82 26.57 -9.42
N GLU A 737 11.48 25.47 -10.09
CA GLU A 737 12.18 24.19 -9.92
C GLU A 737 13.68 24.28 -10.23
N ALA A 738 14.05 24.90 -11.35
CA ALA A 738 15.44 25.09 -11.72
C ALA A 738 16.21 25.95 -10.68
N PHE A 739 15.55 26.95 -10.08
CA PHE A 739 16.14 27.77 -9.03
C PHE A 739 16.31 27.00 -7.72
N LEU A 740 15.32 26.22 -7.31
CA LEU A 740 15.38 25.38 -6.11
C LEU A 740 16.45 24.28 -6.23
N GLU A 741 16.58 23.69 -7.41
CA GLU A 741 17.61 22.70 -7.75
C GLU A 741 19.01 23.30 -7.93
N GLY A 742 19.16 24.63 -7.87
CA GLY A 742 20.44 25.33 -8.01
C GLY A 742 21.00 25.33 -9.44
N LYS A 743 20.16 25.07 -10.45
CA LYS A 743 20.52 25.12 -11.87
C LYS A 743 20.59 26.54 -12.42
N ILE A 744 19.89 27.48 -11.78
CA ILE A 744 19.94 28.91 -12.05
C ILE A 744 20.14 29.67 -10.73
N ASP A 745 20.88 30.78 -10.78
CA ASP A 745 21.16 31.64 -9.62
C ASP A 745 20.02 32.62 -9.32
N GLU A 746 20.11 33.38 -8.22
CA GLU A 746 19.06 34.31 -7.78
C GLU A 746 18.77 35.42 -8.80
N ARG A 747 19.79 35.87 -9.55
CA ARG A 747 19.64 36.92 -10.57
C ARG A 747 18.91 36.38 -11.78
N LYS A 748 19.34 35.23 -12.29
CA LYS A 748 18.75 34.58 -13.46
C LYS A 748 17.35 34.05 -13.17
N PHE A 749 17.07 33.68 -11.93
CA PHE A 749 15.71 33.40 -11.47
C PHE A 749 14.82 34.64 -11.60
N GLY A 750 15.24 35.80 -11.07
CA GLY A 750 14.45 37.03 -11.17
C GLY A 750 14.23 37.56 -12.59
N GLU A 751 15.15 37.28 -13.52
CA GLU A 751 15.01 37.65 -14.93
C GLU A 751 14.05 36.74 -15.71
N LEU A 752 13.98 35.45 -15.34
CA LEU A 752 13.19 34.45 -16.04
C LEU A 752 11.78 34.25 -15.45
N TYR A 753 11.64 34.42 -14.14
CA TYR A 753 10.44 34.12 -13.36
C TYR A 753 9.46 35.31 -13.33
#